data_AF-A0A1V4UTJ1-F1
#
_entry.id   AF-A0A1V4UTJ1-F1
#
_cell.length_a   1.000
_cell.length_b   1.000
_cell.length_c   1.000
_cell.angle_alpha   90.00
_cell.angle_beta   90.00
_cell.angle_gamma   90.00
#
_symmetry.space_group_name_H-M   'P 1'
#
loop_
_entity.id
_entity.type
_entity.pdbx_description
1 polymer ?
#
loop_
_entity_poly.entity_id
_entity_poly.type
_entity_poly.pdbx_seq_one_letter_code
_entity_poly.pdbx_strand_id
1 'polypeptide(L)'
;MLAIGLFLVITLSMVSASPTVQESSPKKVLILASYYPGMKWEDEIISEIKLHFAMKMPSARIYVEYMDTKRMGADEARLADLKSLYIKKYKNQTFDLIISSDTDAFNFLLKNRDDIFPKTPVVFCGVVDFDPDVLKGTRGYTGVVEAYDIADTISLMLSLHPGTRHIAVINDRTATGRAARRVLERVIPGFENSVSFEHLDNLTVDELRERLAALSVDSLILLMTMSRDSAGRFLSYEDTAQLITESSPVPFYSVYEFYLGYGVVGGKMISGRSQGCEAADLAIRILQGEAPENIPVIDKIPNQYMFDYFEIIQWGIPLERLPPGSTMINQPFQALAHLAGEDLSGLNLTRKNLSQSELHGSDLSMAFLEHAILKRAEMMNSNLTGAYLKGANLDQAMMGESVMIGANFDDASLEATNLGRSDLRRASFKNASLNRAFLRDSILIDANLTDASLVGGNIINANLSHANLSNANLSEARISGANLFGADLRRSKLIFTNLIGANLSRADLSQSNLSISVLLFCDISSANLYGANLMESWIYRANLAGSNLSHARLNLAHMNNSDLSGCDLSFSDMTGAMLNGANLTGADLSDARLVGTDLTQTILKGADLIETSLLGAKLNWADLKGCRLVRSQLARAELFGTDLSESDLTGSDFTRAFLPRANLSGSTVTNAKLNFADLTNADLSGANIRDAELISNYMDGADVSGADLSGTVMKRLSMEGTVFRKAKLRSAVIETATYDGVDFSGADLRDSNLRLTSLHKVNLSGSDMSRANLSEVAFIDSDLRGANLEGIKYDLITLYFLANSDLEGVRMSPGLQKDLEEMRSAKKSLLT
;
A
#
# COMPACT_ATOMS: atom_id res chain seq x y z
N MET A 1 58.91 26.98 -46.11
CA MET A 1 59.12 25.52 -46.06
C MET A 1 59.68 25.19 -44.69
N LEU A 2 59.23 24.21 -43.92
CA LEU A 2 58.09 23.30 -43.99
C LEU A 2 58.02 22.72 -42.57
N ALA A 3 56.85 22.75 -41.95
CA ALA A 3 56.65 22.40 -40.56
C ALA A 3 56.54 20.87 -40.38
N ILE A 4 57.19 20.36 -39.33
CA ILE A 4 56.98 19.03 -38.78
C ILE A 4 56.39 19.24 -37.39
N GLY A 5 55.23 18.65 -37.11
CA GLY A 5 54.62 18.64 -35.79
C GLY A 5 53.38 17.75 -35.73
N LEU A 6 53.54 16.60 -35.06
CA LEU A 6 52.55 15.86 -34.26
C LEU A 6 51.16 15.56 -34.88
N PHE A 7 50.82 14.28 -35.07
CA PHE A 7 49.42 13.86 -35.26
C PHE A 7 49.05 12.70 -34.33
N LEU A 8 48.04 12.97 -33.50
CA LEU A 8 47.42 12.11 -32.49
C LEU A 8 45.90 12.15 -32.74
N VAL A 9 45.25 10.97 -32.69
CA VAL A 9 43.80 10.70 -32.50
C VAL A 9 42.81 11.01 -33.64
N ILE A 10 41.96 10.00 -33.90
CA ILE A 10 40.47 9.95 -33.99
C ILE A 10 40.08 9.09 -35.22
N THR A 11 39.58 7.88 -35.00
CA THR A 11 38.78 7.14 -36.00
C THR A 11 37.39 6.89 -35.41
N LEU A 12 36.39 7.59 -35.93
CA LEU A 12 34.98 7.34 -35.65
C LEU A 12 34.16 7.34 -36.94
N SER A 13 33.26 6.36 -37.02
CA SER A 13 31.96 6.34 -37.71
C SER A 13 31.89 6.36 -39.24
N MET A 14 31.61 5.18 -39.81
CA MET A 14 30.60 5.00 -40.87
C MET A 14 29.74 3.79 -40.53
N VAL A 15 28.51 4.05 -40.06
CA VAL A 15 27.41 3.07 -40.00
C VAL A 15 26.36 3.56 -40.99
N SER A 16 26.05 2.72 -41.98
CA SER A 16 25.00 2.96 -42.97
C SER A 16 23.64 3.09 -42.29
N ALA A 17 22.96 4.20 -42.55
CA ALA A 17 21.58 4.42 -42.12
C ALA A 17 20.63 3.49 -42.89
N SER A 18 19.95 2.62 -42.15
CA SER A 18 18.71 1.99 -42.61
C SER A 18 17.61 3.06 -42.73
N PRO A 19 16.65 2.94 -43.65
CA PRO A 19 15.55 3.89 -43.75
C PRO A 19 14.71 3.83 -42.47
N THR A 20 14.68 4.93 -41.73
CA THR A 20 13.78 5.15 -40.62
C THR A 20 12.34 5.07 -41.13
N VAL A 21 11.64 4.01 -40.74
CA VAL A 21 10.18 3.94 -40.82
C VAL A 21 9.64 5.10 -39.99
N GLN A 22 8.96 6.02 -40.66
CA GLN A 22 8.28 7.15 -40.06
C GLN A 22 7.25 6.61 -39.05
N GLU A 23 7.46 6.86 -37.76
CA GLU A 23 6.57 6.41 -36.69
C GLU A 23 5.15 6.95 -36.92
N SER A 24 4.24 6.07 -37.33
CA SER A 24 2.81 6.34 -37.18
C SER A 24 2.53 6.50 -35.69
N SER A 25 1.89 7.60 -35.29
CA SER A 25 1.48 7.81 -33.91
C SER A 25 0.81 6.56 -33.32
N PRO A 26 1.13 6.17 -32.08
CA PRO A 26 0.61 4.94 -31.48
C PRO A 26 -0.92 4.94 -31.45
N LYS A 27 -1.53 3.86 -31.94
CA LYS A 27 -2.99 3.67 -31.98
C LYS A 27 -3.56 3.67 -30.56
N LYS A 28 -4.62 4.43 -30.31
CA LYS A 28 -5.27 4.52 -29.00
C LYS A 28 -6.55 3.68 -29.01
N VAL A 29 -6.62 2.68 -28.13
CA VAL A 29 -7.78 1.80 -28.01
C VAL A 29 -8.40 1.98 -26.64
N LEU A 30 -9.71 2.26 -26.59
CA LEU A 30 -10.47 2.31 -25.34
C LEU A 30 -11.22 0.99 -25.16
N ILE A 31 -10.99 0.30 -24.05
CA ILE A 31 -11.87 -0.77 -23.59
C ILE A 31 -12.89 -0.12 -22.67
N LEU A 32 -14.16 -0.11 -23.07
CA LEU A 32 -15.28 0.27 -22.22
C LEU A 32 -15.87 -1.02 -21.62
N ALA A 33 -15.54 -1.27 -20.37
CA ALA A 33 -15.96 -2.42 -19.60
C ALA A 33 -17.30 -2.15 -18.92
N SER A 34 -18.27 -3.06 -19.09
CA SER A 34 -19.58 -2.94 -18.43
C SER A 34 -19.42 -3.00 -16.91
N TYR A 35 -18.55 -3.87 -16.40
CA TYR A 35 -18.49 -4.20 -14.98
C TYR A 35 -17.29 -3.55 -14.27
N TYR A 36 -16.64 -4.26 -13.35
CA TYR A 36 -15.62 -3.73 -12.43
C TYR A 36 -14.35 -4.60 -12.41
N PRO A 37 -13.19 -4.04 -12.06
CA PRO A 37 -11.94 -4.79 -11.95
C PRO A 37 -11.98 -5.76 -10.75
N GLY A 38 -11.48 -6.98 -10.94
CA GLY A 38 -11.54 -8.05 -9.94
C GLY A 38 -12.70 -9.04 -10.17
N MET A 39 -13.51 -8.85 -11.21
CA MET A 39 -14.51 -9.80 -11.64
C MET A 39 -13.92 -10.73 -12.69
N LYS A 40 -13.79 -12.03 -12.40
CA LYS A 40 -13.10 -13.03 -13.24
C LYS A 40 -13.45 -12.96 -14.73
N TRP A 41 -14.74 -12.89 -15.08
CA TRP A 41 -15.20 -12.76 -16.47
C TRP A 41 -14.64 -11.52 -17.19
N GLU A 42 -14.76 -10.35 -16.56
CA GLU A 42 -14.31 -9.08 -17.12
C GLU A 42 -12.78 -9.02 -17.17
N ASP A 43 -12.10 -9.50 -16.13
CA ASP A 43 -10.65 -9.54 -16.04
C ASP A 43 -10.04 -10.48 -17.10
N GLU A 44 -10.65 -11.63 -17.37
CA GLU A 44 -10.22 -12.56 -18.42
C GLU A 44 -10.34 -11.93 -19.81
N ILE A 45 -11.47 -11.29 -20.13
CA ILE A 45 -11.68 -10.59 -21.41
C ILE A 45 -10.60 -9.51 -21.60
N ILE A 46 -10.44 -8.63 -20.61
CA ILE A 46 -9.49 -7.50 -20.69
C ILE A 46 -8.05 -8.00 -20.76
N SER A 47 -7.71 -9.04 -19.99
CA SER A 47 -6.35 -9.62 -19.99
C SER A 47 -6.01 -10.23 -21.33
N GLU A 48 -6.93 -11.00 -21.94
CA GLU A 48 -6.72 -11.58 -23.26
C GLU A 48 -6.62 -10.51 -24.35
N ILE A 49 -7.44 -9.46 -24.28
CA ILE A 49 -7.32 -8.33 -25.21
C ILE A 49 -5.93 -7.69 -25.10
N LYS A 50 -5.49 -7.36 -23.88
CA LYS A 50 -4.16 -6.77 -23.65
C LYS A 50 -3.04 -7.69 -24.13
N LEU A 51 -3.14 -8.99 -23.89
CA LEU A 51 -2.17 -9.99 -24.33
C LEU A 51 -2.07 -10.01 -25.86
N HIS A 52 -3.19 -10.06 -26.57
CA HIS A 52 -3.23 -10.05 -28.03
C HIS A 52 -2.65 -8.76 -28.63
N PHE A 53 -2.97 -7.60 -28.05
CA PHE A 53 -2.36 -6.34 -28.46
C PHE A 53 -0.86 -6.30 -28.18
N ALA A 54 -0.40 -6.80 -27.03
CA ALA A 54 1.03 -6.88 -26.72
C ALA A 54 1.79 -7.77 -27.73
N MET A 55 1.17 -8.87 -28.18
CA MET A 55 1.78 -9.79 -29.15
C MET A 55 1.75 -9.26 -30.59
N LYS A 56 0.62 -8.69 -31.03
CA LYS A 56 0.36 -8.41 -32.45
C LYS A 56 0.47 -6.93 -32.81
N MET A 57 0.33 -6.01 -31.84
CA MET A 57 0.42 -4.55 -32.05
C MET A 57 0.95 -3.83 -30.78
N PRO A 58 2.20 -4.09 -30.36
CA PRO A 58 2.75 -3.59 -29.09
C PRO A 58 2.85 -2.06 -29.01
N SER A 59 2.78 -1.35 -30.15
CA SER A 59 2.74 0.10 -30.20
C SER A 59 1.37 0.70 -29.84
N ALA A 60 0.31 -0.09 -29.76
CA ALA A 60 -1.01 0.38 -29.37
C ALA A 60 -1.05 0.73 -27.86
N ARG A 61 -1.74 1.82 -27.53
CA ARG A 61 -2.00 2.25 -26.15
C ARG A 61 -3.41 1.86 -25.77
N ILE A 62 -3.53 0.93 -24.82
CA ILE A 62 -4.80 0.42 -24.30
C ILE A 62 -5.22 1.24 -23.08
N TYR A 63 -6.43 1.78 -23.12
CA TYR A 63 -7.10 2.45 -22.00
C TYR A 63 -8.26 1.58 -21.56
N VAL A 64 -8.55 1.55 -20.26
CA VAL A 64 -9.69 0.79 -19.73
C VAL A 64 -10.54 1.72 -18.89
N GLU A 65 -11.85 1.72 -19.15
CA GLU A 65 -12.86 2.45 -18.39
C GLU A 65 -13.93 1.47 -17.92
N TYR A 66 -14.25 1.50 -16.63
CA TYR A 66 -15.23 0.61 -16.01
C TYR A 66 -16.52 1.36 -15.71
N MET A 67 -17.65 0.83 -16.18
CA MET A 67 -18.98 1.39 -15.92
C MET A 67 -19.58 0.91 -14.59
N ASP A 68 -19.03 -0.17 -14.00
CA ASP A 68 -19.42 -0.77 -12.72
C ASP A 68 -20.94 -1.03 -12.59
N THR A 69 -21.56 -1.49 -13.67
CA THR A 69 -23.03 -1.62 -13.73
C THR A 69 -23.56 -2.74 -12.85
N LYS A 70 -22.79 -3.81 -12.61
CA LYS A 70 -23.23 -4.92 -11.74
C LYS A 70 -23.29 -4.54 -10.27
N ARG A 71 -22.39 -3.69 -9.74
CA ARG A 71 -22.44 -3.25 -8.33
C ARG A 71 -23.36 -2.06 -8.11
N MET A 72 -23.41 -1.15 -9.07
CA MET A 72 -24.10 0.14 -8.90
C MET A 72 -25.43 0.25 -9.67
N GLY A 73 -25.74 -0.68 -10.56
CA GLY A 73 -26.90 -0.63 -11.45
C GLY A 73 -26.61 0.05 -12.81
N ALA A 74 -27.54 -0.11 -13.74
CA ALA A 74 -27.51 0.46 -15.10
C ALA A 74 -28.79 1.25 -15.42
N ASP A 75 -29.34 1.99 -14.46
CA ASP A 75 -30.54 2.79 -14.69
C ASP A 75 -30.27 4.00 -15.61
N GLU A 76 -31.34 4.52 -16.22
CA GLU A 76 -31.22 5.57 -17.23
C GLU A 76 -30.61 6.88 -16.70
N ALA A 77 -30.87 7.23 -15.44
CA ALA A 77 -30.32 8.43 -14.82
C ALA A 77 -28.80 8.30 -14.65
N ARG A 78 -28.33 7.17 -14.12
CA ARG A 78 -26.89 6.88 -13.99
C ARG A 78 -26.19 6.81 -15.34
N LEU A 79 -26.80 6.19 -16.35
CA LEU A 79 -26.21 6.15 -17.69
C LEU A 79 -26.13 7.56 -18.31
N ALA A 80 -27.09 8.45 -18.03
CA ALA A 80 -27.01 9.85 -18.44
C ALA A 80 -25.86 10.59 -17.74
N ASP A 81 -25.65 10.34 -16.44
CA ASP A 81 -24.50 10.91 -15.70
C ASP A 81 -23.16 10.41 -16.26
N LEU A 82 -23.05 9.12 -16.58
CA LEU A 82 -21.86 8.55 -17.23
C LEU A 82 -21.60 9.20 -18.60
N LYS A 83 -22.65 9.44 -19.41
CA LYS A 83 -22.52 10.18 -20.67
C LYS A 83 -21.95 11.58 -20.44
N SER A 84 -22.51 12.35 -19.51
CA SER A 84 -22.02 13.69 -19.19
C SER A 84 -20.58 13.67 -18.69
N LEU A 85 -20.22 12.68 -17.87
CA LEU A 85 -18.86 12.48 -17.39
C LEU A 85 -17.90 12.18 -18.55
N TYR A 86 -18.26 11.26 -19.46
CA TYR A 86 -17.39 10.87 -20.57
C TYR A 86 -17.22 11.97 -21.61
N ILE A 87 -18.26 12.75 -21.91
CA ILE A 87 -18.13 13.95 -22.74
C ILE A 87 -17.10 14.92 -22.15
N LYS A 88 -17.14 15.13 -20.82
CA LYS A 88 -16.19 16.02 -20.13
C LYS A 88 -14.78 15.43 -20.07
N LYS A 89 -14.66 14.15 -19.71
CA LYS A 89 -13.40 13.43 -19.52
C LYS A 89 -12.62 13.30 -20.83
N TYR A 90 -13.31 12.96 -21.92
CA TYR A 90 -12.70 12.66 -23.21
C TYR A 90 -12.76 13.81 -24.22
N LYS A 91 -13.19 15.02 -23.83
CA LYS A 91 -13.31 16.20 -24.71
C LYS A 91 -12.07 16.47 -25.56
N ASN A 92 -10.87 16.24 -25.02
CA ASN A 92 -9.59 16.50 -25.68
C ASN A 92 -8.84 15.21 -26.06
N GLN A 93 -9.52 14.06 -26.08
CA GLN A 93 -8.91 12.77 -26.37
C GLN A 93 -9.76 12.00 -27.39
N THR A 94 -9.11 11.59 -28.48
CA THR A 94 -9.68 10.69 -29.48
C THR A 94 -9.12 9.28 -29.32
N PHE A 95 -9.91 8.31 -29.78
CA PHE A 95 -9.51 6.91 -29.88
C PHE A 95 -9.60 6.46 -31.33
N ASP A 96 -8.70 5.56 -31.73
CA ASP A 96 -8.73 4.93 -33.05
C ASP A 96 -9.75 3.79 -33.11
N LEU A 97 -10.07 3.19 -31.96
CA LEU A 97 -11.03 2.09 -31.81
C LEU A 97 -11.53 1.99 -30.37
N ILE A 98 -12.77 1.54 -30.20
CA ILE A 98 -13.34 1.19 -28.90
C ILE A 98 -13.66 -0.31 -28.90
N ILE A 99 -13.31 -1.01 -27.82
CA ILE A 99 -13.78 -2.36 -27.55
C ILE A 99 -14.79 -2.27 -26.42
N SER A 100 -16.04 -2.69 -26.64
CA SER A 100 -17.02 -2.78 -25.56
C SER A 100 -17.09 -4.21 -25.04
N SER A 101 -16.87 -4.36 -23.74
CA SER A 101 -17.02 -5.63 -23.04
C SER A 101 -18.40 -5.68 -22.39
N ASP A 102 -19.18 -6.69 -22.77
CA ASP A 102 -20.53 -7.01 -22.33
C ASP A 102 -21.65 -6.05 -22.78
N THR A 103 -22.89 -6.48 -22.48
CA THR A 103 -24.14 -5.92 -22.99
C THR A 103 -24.40 -4.47 -22.58
N ASP A 104 -24.03 -4.04 -21.37
CA ASP A 104 -24.33 -2.68 -20.90
C ASP A 104 -23.47 -1.62 -21.61
N ALA A 105 -22.17 -1.90 -21.77
CA ALA A 105 -21.26 -1.03 -22.52
C ALA A 105 -21.63 -0.97 -24.00
N PHE A 106 -22.01 -2.11 -24.60
CA PHE A 106 -22.50 -2.15 -25.97
C PHE A 106 -23.75 -1.29 -26.18
N ASN A 107 -24.78 -1.47 -25.35
CA ASN A 107 -26.02 -0.69 -25.44
C ASN A 107 -25.78 0.81 -25.17
N PHE A 108 -24.91 1.12 -24.22
CA PHE A 108 -24.52 2.50 -23.92
C PHE A 108 -23.86 3.18 -25.14
N LEU A 109 -22.97 2.48 -25.84
CA LEU A 109 -22.33 3.00 -27.04
C LEU A 109 -23.30 3.08 -28.23
N LEU A 110 -24.19 2.12 -28.43
CA LEU A 110 -25.21 2.21 -29.48
C LEU A 110 -26.04 3.50 -29.36
N LYS A 111 -26.39 3.91 -28.13
CA LYS A 111 -27.17 5.13 -27.88
C LYS A 111 -26.33 6.41 -27.90
N ASN A 112 -25.05 6.36 -27.51
CA ASN A 112 -24.28 7.57 -27.17
C ASN A 112 -22.92 7.71 -27.85
N ARG A 113 -22.44 6.73 -28.62
CA ARG A 113 -21.09 6.74 -29.21
C ARG A 113 -20.84 8.00 -30.00
N ASP A 114 -21.74 8.40 -30.89
CA ASP A 114 -21.44 9.52 -31.79
C ASP A 114 -21.44 10.89 -31.08
N ASP A 115 -22.04 10.98 -29.89
CA ASP A 115 -21.97 12.16 -29.03
C ASP A 115 -20.66 12.23 -28.21
N ILE A 116 -20.12 11.07 -27.82
CA ILE A 116 -18.94 10.98 -26.92
C ILE A 116 -17.64 10.74 -27.72
N PHE A 117 -17.69 9.85 -28.70
CA PHE A 117 -16.59 9.31 -29.50
C PHE A 117 -16.94 9.33 -31.00
N PRO A 118 -17.12 10.52 -31.61
CA PRO A 118 -17.66 10.65 -32.96
C PRO A 118 -16.84 9.85 -33.98
N LYS A 119 -17.53 9.03 -34.79
CA LYS A 119 -16.95 8.22 -35.89
C LYS A 119 -15.90 7.18 -35.46
N THR A 120 -15.80 6.85 -34.18
CA THR A 120 -14.85 5.84 -33.70
C THR A 120 -15.40 4.43 -33.95
N PRO A 121 -14.66 3.51 -34.61
CA PRO A 121 -15.07 2.11 -34.75
C PRO A 121 -15.28 1.43 -33.39
N VAL A 122 -16.25 0.51 -33.31
CA VAL A 122 -16.54 -0.28 -32.12
C VAL A 122 -16.47 -1.78 -32.45
N VAL A 123 -15.73 -2.51 -31.62
CA VAL A 123 -15.78 -3.98 -31.55
C VAL A 123 -16.46 -4.37 -30.25
N PHE A 124 -17.61 -5.05 -30.31
CA PHE A 124 -18.26 -5.55 -29.09
C PHE A 124 -17.88 -7.01 -28.81
N CYS A 125 -17.96 -7.41 -27.54
CA CYS A 125 -17.87 -8.80 -27.09
C CYS A 125 -18.76 -9.00 -25.85
N GLY A 126 -19.09 -10.24 -25.48
CA GLY A 126 -19.94 -10.51 -24.30
C GLY A 126 -21.40 -10.04 -24.45
N VAL A 127 -21.89 -9.87 -25.69
CA VAL A 127 -23.26 -9.40 -25.91
C VAL A 127 -24.21 -10.60 -25.94
N VAL A 128 -25.14 -10.63 -24.99
CA VAL A 128 -26.12 -11.70 -24.81
C VAL A 128 -27.40 -11.39 -25.57
N ASP A 129 -28.05 -12.42 -26.14
CA ASP A 129 -29.34 -12.28 -26.85
C ASP A 129 -29.27 -11.26 -28.00
N PHE A 130 -28.14 -11.26 -28.73
CA PHE A 130 -27.89 -10.34 -29.83
C PHE A 130 -28.86 -10.58 -30.99
N ASP A 131 -29.55 -9.51 -31.41
CA ASP A 131 -30.35 -9.47 -32.63
C ASP A 131 -29.58 -8.67 -33.71
N PRO A 132 -29.21 -9.26 -34.85
CA PRO A 132 -28.51 -8.55 -35.93
C PRO A 132 -29.20 -7.25 -36.40
N ASP A 133 -30.53 -7.14 -36.26
CA ASP A 133 -31.26 -5.93 -36.63
C ASP A 133 -30.91 -4.71 -35.76
N VAL A 134 -30.30 -4.88 -34.57
CA VAL A 134 -29.85 -3.75 -33.73
C VAL A 134 -28.73 -2.92 -34.38
N LEU A 135 -27.98 -3.51 -35.31
CA LEU A 135 -26.94 -2.80 -36.07
C LEU A 135 -27.48 -2.17 -37.37
N LYS A 136 -28.75 -2.40 -37.71
CA LYS A 136 -29.34 -1.93 -38.96
C LYS A 136 -29.43 -0.40 -38.96
N GLY A 137 -28.69 0.25 -39.86
CA GLY A 137 -28.58 1.71 -39.91
C GLY A 137 -27.45 2.30 -39.06
N THR A 138 -26.75 1.47 -38.28
CA THR A 138 -25.57 1.87 -37.49
C THR A 138 -24.30 1.48 -38.24
N ARG A 139 -23.35 2.40 -38.39
CA ARG A 139 -22.04 2.16 -39.07
C ARG A 139 -20.89 2.06 -38.08
N GLY A 140 -19.81 1.39 -38.48
CA GLY A 140 -18.59 1.26 -37.69
C GLY A 140 -18.70 0.30 -36.51
N TYR A 141 -19.54 -0.73 -36.60
CA TYR A 141 -19.66 -1.79 -35.59
C TYR A 141 -19.40 -3.16 -36.20
N THR A 142 -18.67 -3.98 -35.46
CA THR A 142 -18.59 -5.44 -35.61
C THR A 142 -18.35 -6.03 -34.23
N GLY A 143 -18.27 -7.35 -34.08
CA GLY A 143 -18.03 -7.93 -32.76
C GLY A 143 -18.27 -9.42 -32.67
N VAL A 144 -18.33 -9.85 -31.42
CA VAL A 144 -18.40 -11.24 -30.99
C VAL A 144 -19.59 -11.39 -30.07
N VAL A 145 -20.50 -12.31 -30.39
CA VAL A 145 -21.70 -12.58 -29.58
C VAL A 145 -21.35 -13.57 -28.47
N GLU A 146 -21.97 -13.40 -27.31
CA GLU A 146 -21.94 -14.39 -26.24
C GLU A 146 -22.95 -15.51 -26.54
N ALA A 147 -22.50 -16.50 -27.31
CA ALA A 147 -23.34 -17.61 -27.76
C ALA A 147 -23.30 -18.78 -26.76
N TYR A 148 -24.43 -19.06 -26.09
CA TYR A 148 -24.56 -20.19 -25.17
C TYR A 148 -24.95 -21.48 -25.89
N ASP A 149 -24.25 -22.58 -25.60
CA ASP A 149 -24.68 -23.92 -26.01
C ASP A 149 -25.54 -24.60 -24.93
N ILE A 150 -26.68 -23.96 -24.62
CA ILE A 150 -27.64 -24.44 -23.60
C ILE A 150 -28.20 -25.82 -23.97
N ALA A 151 -28.61 -25.99 -25.24
CA ALA A 151 -29.22 -27.23 -25.71
C ALA A 151 -28.26 -28.43 -25.60
N ASP A 152 -26.98 -28.22 -25.93
CA ASP A 152 -25.94 -29.25 -25.80
C ASP A 152 -25.65 -29.57 -24.33
N THR A 153 -25.67 -28.56 -23.46
CA THR A 153 -25.49 -28.75 -22.01
C THR A 153 -26.66 -29.52 -21.40
N ILE A 154 -27.92 -29.21 -21.74
CA ILE A 154 -29.10 -29.97 -21.29
C ILE A 154 -29.05 -31.41 -21.84
N SER A 155 -28.71 -31.58 -23.13
CA SER A 155 -28.59 -32.91 -23.74
C SER A 155 -27.51 -33.75 -23.04
N LEU A 156 -26.38 -33.13 -22.69
CA LEU A 156 -25.31 -33.74 -21.90
C LEU A 156 -25.80 -34.14 -20.50
N MET A 157 -26.50 -33.26 -19.79
CA MET A 157 -27.07 -33.54 -18.46
C MET A 157 -27.97 -34.78 -18.50
N LEU A 158 -28.91 -34.84 -19.43
CA LEU A 158 -29.84 -35.97 -19.60
C LEU A 158 -29.13 -37.24 -20.06
N SER A 159 -28.09 -37.10 -20.90
CA SER A 159 -27.26 -38.21 -21.33
C SER A 159 -26.50 -38.83 -20.17
N LEU A 160 -25.91 -38.03 -19.29
CA LEU A 160 -25.14 -38.54 -18.13
C LEU A 160 -26.06 -39.11 -17.05
N HIS A 161 -27.24 -38.50 -16.85
CA HIS A 161 -28.22 -38.84 -15.83
C HIS A 161 -29.59 -39.21 -16.43
N PRO A 162 -29.75 -40.41 -17.00
CA PRO A 162 -30.96 -40.81 -17.74
C PRO A 162 -32.23 -40.94 -16.87
N GLY A 163 -32.10 -40.95 -15.53
CA GLY A 163 -33.22 -40.98 -14.59
C GLY A 163 -33.83 -39.61 -14.28
N THR A 164 -33.26 -38.52 -14.81
CA THR A 164 -33.70 -37.15 -14.52
C THR A 164 -35.13 -36.91 -15.00
N ARG A 165 -35.98 -36.35 -14.13
CA ARG A 165 -37.35 -35.91 -14.46
C ARG A 165 -37.55 -34.40 -14.32
N HIS A 166 -36.63 -33.74 -13.64
CA HIS A 166 -36.75 -32.35 -13.25
C HIS A 166 -35.41 -31.61 -13.37
N ILE A 167 -35.43 -30.39 -13.91
CA ILE A 167 -34.27 -29.49 -13.96
C ILE A 167 -34.64 -28.17 -13.29
N ALA A 168 -33.97 -27.86 -12.18
CA ALA A 168 -34.05 -26.56 -11.53
C ALA A 168 -33.06 -25.59 -12.19
N VAL A 169 -33.54 -24.44 -12.65
CA VAL A 169 -32.74 -23.44 -13.35
C VAL A 169 -32.46 -22.28 -12.40
N ILE A 170 -31.20 -22.06 -12.07
CA ILE A 170 -30.76 -20.92 -11.27
C ILE A 170 -30.32 -19.80 -12.20
N ASN A 171 -30.96 -18.65 -12.03
CA ASN A 171 -30.70 -17.44 -12.80
C ASN A 171 -31.06 -16.21 -11.95
N ASP A 172 -30.63 -15.00 -12.33
CA ASP A 172 -31.06 -13.77 -11.69
C ASP A 172 -31.94 -12.89 -12.59
N ARG A 173 -32.47 -11.81 -12.00
CA ARG A 173 -33.28 -10.81 -12.70
C ARG A 173 -32.49 -9.58 -13.10
N THR A 174 -31.17 -9.70 -13.28
CA THR A 174 -30.37 -8.62 -13.90
C THR A 174 -30.69 -8.51 -15.38
N ALA A 175 -30.14 -7.50 -16.07
CA ALA A 175 -30.30 -7.38 -17.52
C ALA A 175 -29.75 -8.62 -18.25
N THR A 176 -28.54 -9.06 -17.89
CA THR A 176 -27.90 -10.28 -18.38
C THR A 176 -28.71 -11.52 -18.05
N GLY A 177 -29.19 -11.66 -16.80
CA GLY A 177 -30.03 -12.79 -16.39
C GLY A 177 -31.33 -12.88 -17.20
N ARG A 178 -32.01 -11.75 -17.43
CA ARG A 178 -33.21 -11.72 -18.30
C ARG A 178 -32.90 -12.08 -19.75
N ALA A 179 -31.75 -11.67 -20.27
CA ALA A 179 -31.32 -12.02 -21.63
C ALA A 179 -31.03 -13.52 -21.74
N ALA A 180 -30.25 -14.07 -20.80
CA ALA A 180 -29.99 -15.50 -20.71
C ALA A 180 -31.29 -16.32 -20.57
N ARG A 181 -32.27 -15.83 -19.79
CA ARG A 181 -33.60 -16.44 -19.67
C ARG A 181 -34.32 -16.53 -21.01
N ARG A 182 -34.34 -15.48 -21.82
CA ARG A 182 -34.96 -15.51 -23.16
C ARG A 182 -34.27 -16.50 -24.10
N VAL A 183 -32.95 -16.64 -24.01
CA VAL A 183 -32.22 -17.65 -24.80
C VAL A 183 -32.63 -19.06 -24.33
N LEU A 184 -32.70 -19.30 -23.02
CA LEU A 184 -33.13 -20.57 -22.45
C LEU A 184 -34.59 -20.92 -22.83
N GLU A 185 -35.51 -19.96 -22.77
CA GLU A 185 -36.93 -20.17 -23.13
C GLU A 185 -37.13 -20.57 -24.60
N ARG A 186 -36.19 -20.22 -25.50
CA ARG A 186 -36.18 -20.72 -26.89
C ARG A 186 -35.72 -22.17 -27.01
N VAL A 187 -34.99 -22.68 -26.01
CA VAL A 187 -34.41 -24.04 -25.99
C VAL A 187 -35.32 -25.03 -25.25
N ILE A 188 -35.98 -24.60 -24.17
CA ILE A 188 -36.84 -25.46 -23.32
C ILE A 188 -37.85 -26.30 -24.10
N PRO A 189 -38.60 -25.79 -25.11
CA PRO A 189 -39.59 -26.57 -25.85
C PRO A 189 -39.03 -27.85 -26.51
N GLY A 190 -37.73 -27.91 -26.79
CA GLY A 190 -37.06 -29.11 -27.31
C GLY A 190 -36.96 -30.26 -26.29
N PHE A 191 -37.14 -29.98 -25.00
CA PHE A 191 -36.94 -30.92 -23.89
C PHE A 191 -38.18 -31.15 -23.01
N GLU A 192 -39.26 -30.40 -23.21
CA GLU A 192 -40.49 -30.46 -22.38
C GLU A 192 -41.15 -31.86 -22.33
N ASN A 193 -40.95 -32.68 -23.37
CA ASN A 193 -41.45 -34.06 -23.40
C ASN A 193 -40.57 -35.06 -22.62
N SER A 194 -39.38 -34.63 -22.17
CA SER A 194 -38.39 -35.49 -21.49
C SER A 194 -38.23 -35.12 -20.01
N VAL A 195 -38.22 -33.82 -19.68
CA VAL A 195 -38.05 -33.32 -18.32
C VAL A 195 -38.87 -32.05 -18.08
N SER A 196 -39.23 -31.83 -16.83
CA SER A 196 -39.85 -30.57 -16.37
C SER A 196 -38.79 -29.56 -15.95
N PHE A 197 -39.09 -28.27 -16.10
CA PHE A 197 -38.20 -27.17 -15.69
C PHE A 197 -38.86 -26.32 -14.61
N GLU A 198 -38.09 -25.91 -13.60
CA GLU A 198 -38.48 -24.90 -12.61
C GLU A 198 -37.47 -23.75 -12.62
N HIS A 199 -37.95 -22.51 -12.64
CA HIS A 199 -37.09 -21.33 -12.59
C HIS A 199 -36.97 -20.80 -11.16
N LEU A 200 -35.75 -20.79 -10.63
CA LEU A 200 -35.40 -20.33 -9.28
C LEU A 200 -34.83 -18.91 -9.32
N ASP A 201 -35.47 -17.99 -10.05
CA ASP A 201 -34.91 -16.66 -10.36
C ASP A 201 -35.50 -15.48 -9.58
N ASN A 202 -36.34 -15.77 -8.59
CA ASN A 202 -36.99 -14.76 -7.76
C ASN A 202 -36.95 -15.10 -6.27
N LEU A 203 -35.82 -15.63 -5.82
CA LEU A 203 -35.62 -16.05 -4.44
C LEU A 203 -34.53 -15.20 -3.81
N THR A 204 -34.65 -14.99 -2.50
CA THR A 204 -33.53 -14.56 -1.66
C THR A 204 -32.52 -15.70 -1.52
N VAL A 205 -31.30 -15.41 -1.07
CA VAL A 205 -30.29 -16.45 -0.82
C VAL A 205 -30.79 -17.54 0.13
N ASP A 206 -31.55 -17.18 1.17
CA ASP A 206 -32.04 -18.13 2.16
C ASP A 206 -33.16 -19.00 1.61
N GLU A 207 -34.10 -18.42 0.86
CA GLU A 207 -35.15 -19.19 0.16
C GLU A 207 -34.57 -20.13 -0.91
N LEU A 208 -33.53 -19.68 -1.64
CA LEU A 208 -32.83 -20.51 -2.61
C LEU A 208 -32.19 -21.72 -1.90
N ARG A 209 -31.52 -21.51 -0.77
CA ARG A 209 -30.93 -22.59 0.04
C ARG A 209 -31.98 -23.63 0.44
N GLU A 210 -33.12 -23.18 0.96
CA GLU A 210 -34.22 -24.08 1.35
C GLU A 210 -34.77 -24.86 0.16
N ARG A 211 -34.96 -24.20 -0.99
CA ARG A 211 -35.47 -24.86 -2.19
C ARG A 211 -34.50 -25.89 -2.75
N LEU A 212 -33.20 -25.61 -2.74
CA LEU A 212 -32.14 -26.52 -3.18
C LEU A 212 -32.06 -27.77 -2.30
N ALA A 213 -32.12 -27.59 -0.98
CA ALA A 213 -32.10 -28.71 -0.03
C ALA A 213 -33.31 -29.65 -0.18
N ALA A 214 -34.43 -29.13 -0.72
CA ALA A 214 -35.66 -29.88 -0.96
C ALA A 214 -35.74 -30.56 -2.35
N LEU A 215 -34.70 -30.49 -3.18
CA LEU A 215 -34.69 -31.15 -4.49
C LEU A 215 -34.66 -32.69 -4.32
N SER A 216 -35.47 -33.38 -5.14
CA SER A 216 -35.50 -34.83 -5.18
C SER A 216 -34.31 -35.40 -5.95
N VAL A 217 -33.94 -36.65 -5.68
CA VAL A 217 -32.78 -37.34 -6.30
C VAL A 217 -32.87 -37.51 -7.82
N ASP A 218 -34.05 -37.34 -8.42
CA ASP A 218 -34.28 -37.34 -9.87
C ASP A 218 -34.25 -35.92 -10.49
N SER A 219 -33.75 -34.94 -9.74
CA SER A 219 -33.53 -33.56 -10.19
C SER A 219 -32.07 -33.30 -10.57
N LEU A 220 -31.86 -32.35 -11.47
CA LEU A 220 -30.56 -31.71 -11.73
C LEU A 220 -30.69 -30.19 -11.66
N ILE A 221 -29.56 -29.49 -11.52
CA ILE A 221 -29.54 -28.02 -11.55
C ILE A 221 -28.79 -27.53 -12.79
N LEU A 222 -29.37 -26.56 -13.48
CA LEU A 222 -28.70 -25.76 -14.52
C LEU A 222 -28.45 -24.35 -13.98
N LEU A 223 -27.18 -24.03 -13.72
CA LEU A 223 -26.73 -22.71 -13.30
C LEU A 223 -26.41 -21.85 -14.53
N MET A 224 -27.26 -20.85 -14.78
CA MET A 224 -27.05 -19.85 -15.83
C MET A 224 -26.18 -18.71 -15.30
N THR A 225 -26.77 -17.73 -14.62
CA THR A 225 -26.03 -16.62 -14.00
C THR A 225 -26.77 -16.10 -12.78
N MET A 226 -26.07 -15.90 -11.66
CA MET A 226 -26.63 -15.21 -10.50
C MET A 226 -25.57 -14.34 -9.85
N SER A 227 -25.82 -13.04 -9.88
CA SER A 227 -25.00 -11.99 -9.26
C SER A 227 -25.78 -11.17 -8.24
N ARG A 228 -27.12 -11.30 -8.25
CA ARG A 228 -28.03 -10.69 -7.29
C ARG A 228 -29.20 -11.59 -6.96
N ASP A 229 -29.65 -11.56 -5.72
CA ASP A 229 -30.90 -12.19 -5.28
C ASP A 229 -32.11 -11.24 -5.40
N SER A 230 -33.31 -11.71 -5.03
CA SER A 230 -34.54 -10.92 -5.08
C SER A 230 -34.57 -9.74 -4.09
N ALA A 231 -33.73 -9.75 -3.04
CA ALA A 231 -33.55 -8.66 -2.09
C ALA A 231 -32.48 -7.64 -2.55
N GLY A 232 -31.83 -7.88 -3.68
CA GLY A 232 -30.79 -7.02 -4.25
C GLY A 232 -29.39 -7.25 -3.67
N ARG A 233 -29.20 -8.27 -2.82
CA ARG A 233 -27.90 -8.65 -2.28
C ARG A 233 -26.99 -9.10 -3.42
N PHE A 234 -25.78 -8.55 -3.46
CA PHE A 234 -24.76 -8.96 -4.42
C PHE A 234 -24.12 -10.30 -4.00
N LEU A 235 -23.88 -11.17 -4.99
CA LEU A 235 -23.14 -12.43 -4.85
C LEU A 235 -22.03 -12.47 -5.90
N SER A 236 -20.82 -12.84 -5.49
CA SER A 236 -19.77 -13.21 -6.45
C SER A 236 -20.10 -14.56 -7.10
N TYR A 237 -19.39 -14.91 -8.18
CA TYR A 237 -19.60 -16.19 -8.85
C TYR A 237 -19.21 -17.37 -7.96
N GLU A 238 -18.16 -17.18 -7.16
CA GLU A 238 -17.70 -18.10 -6.13
C GLU A 238 -18.76 -18.29 -5.05
N ASP A 239 -19.34 -17.20 -4.53
CA ASP A 239 -20.38 -17.27 -3.49
C ASP A 239 -21.62 -18.05 -3.98
N THR A 240 -22.03 -17.83 -5.24
CA THR A 240 -23.17 -18.52 -5.85
C THR A 240 -22.89 -20.03 -6.01
N ALA A 241 -21.73 -20.40 -6.54
CA ALA A 241 -21.40 -21.81 -6.74
C ALA A 241 -21.21 -22.55 -5.40
N GLN A 242 -20.60 -21.89 -4.41
CA GLN A 242 -20.46 -22.42 -3.06
C GLN A 242 -21.82 -22.60 -2.37
N LEU A 243 -22.73 -21.63 -2.48
CA LEU A 243 -24.10 -21.74 -1.96
C LEU A 243 -24.79 -22.99 -2.49
N ILE A 244 -24.68 -23.28 -3.78
CA ILE A 244 -25.30 -24.46 -4.40
C ILE A 244 -24.64 -25.73 -3.91
N THR A 245 -23.30 -25.77 -3.88
CA THR A 245 -22.51 -26.92 -3.41
C THR A 245 -22.86 -27.31 -1.97
N GLU A 246 -23.03 -26.33 -1.09
CA GLU A 246 -23.35 -26.57 0.32
C GLU A 246 -24.82 -26.99 0.56
N SER A 247 -25.71 -26.67 -0.37
CA SER A 247 -27.16 -26.76 -0.17
C SER A 247 -27.85 -27.81 -1.02
N SER A 248 -27.24 -28.25 -2.12
CA SER A 248 -27.85 -29.15 -3.10
C SER A 248 -27.48 -30.63 -2.85
N PRO A 249 -28.47 -31.54 -2.79
CA PRO A 249 -28.21 -32.98 -2.77
C PRO A 249 -27.98 -33.60 -4.16
N VAL A 250 -28.03 -32.80 -5.23
CA VAL A 250 -27.95 -33.24 -6.64
C VAL A 250 -26.87 -32.48 -7.42
N PRO A 251 -26.32 -33.06 -8.52
CA PRO A 251 -25.30 -32.40 -9.30
C PRO A 251 -25.83 -31.18 -10.05
N PHE A 252 -24.95 -30.20 -10.26
CA PHE A 252 -25.27 -28.99 -11.01
C PHE A 252 -24.27 -28.72 -12.13
N TYR A 253 -24.81 -28.20 -13.24
CA TYR A 253 -24.09 -27.94 -14.49
C TYR A 253 -24.19 -26.47 -14.84
N SER A 254 -23.27 -25.96 -15.66
CA SER A 254 -23.30 -24.58 -16.12
C SER A 254 -22.85 -24.45 -17.57
N VAL A 255 -23.20 -23.31 -18.16
CA VAL A 255 -22.73 -22.90 -19.50
C VAL A 255 -21.49 -21.99 -19.42
N TYR A 256 -21.02 -21.62 -18.23
CA TYR A 256 -19.87 -20.72 -18.06
C TYR A 256 -18.67 -21.39 -17.41
N GLU A 257 -17.49 -21.19 -18.01
CA GLU A 257 -16.23 -21.75 -17.51
C GLU A 257 -15.86 -21.21 -16.13
N PHE A 258 -16.16 -19.96 -15.81
CA PHE A 258 -15.67 -19.33 -14.59
C PHE A 258 -16.18 -19.97 -13.30
N TYR A 259 -17.26 -20.77 -13.35
CA TYR A 259 -17.76 -21.55 -12.21
C TYR A 259 -17.04 -22.90 -12.02
N LEU A 260 -16.23 -23.36 -12.97
CA LEU A 260 -15.41 -24.57 -12.81
C LEU A 260 -14.40 -24.38 -11.67
N GLY A 261 -14.22 -25.41 -10.85
CA GLY A 261 -13.40 -25.39 -9.64
C GLY A 261 -14.17 -25.02 -8.37
N TYR A 262 -15.47 -24.73 -8.48
CA TYR A 262 -16.33 -24.31 -7.37
C TYR A 262 -17.60 -25.20 -7.22
N GLY A 263 -17.52 -26.47 -7.65
CA GLY A 263 -18.60 -27.46 -7.48
C GLY A 263 -19.44 -27.75 -8.72
N VAL A 264 -19.28 -27.00 -9.81
CA VAL A 264 -19.95 -27.30 -11.09
C VAL A 264 -19.34 -28.56 -11.72
N VAL A 265 -20.20 -29.52 -12.09
CA VAL A 265 -19.78 -30.78 -12.74
C VAL A 265 -19.14 -30.52 -14.10
N GLY A 266 -19.79 -29.71 -14.93
CA GLY A 266 -19.34 -29.44 -16.28
C GLY A 266 -20.44 -28.85 -17.17
N GLY A 267 -20.18 -28.87 -18.47
CA GLY A 267 -21.09 -28.35 -19.50
C GLY A 267 -20.38 -28.10 -20.82
N LYS A 268 -21.12 -27.58 -21.81
CA LYS A 268 -20.51 -26.99 -23.01
C LYS A 268 -20.36 -25.49 -22.78
N MET A 269 -19.15 -25.09 -22.44
CA MET A 269 -18.92 -23.83 -21.72
C MET A 269 -18.28 -22.74 -22.59
N ILE A 270 -18.70 -21.51 -22.31
CA ILE A 270 -18.10 -20.27 -22.84
C ILE A 270 -17.08 -19.70 -21.85
N SER A 271 -16.01 -19.09 -22.38
CA SER A 271 -14.94 -18.45 -21.58
C SER A 271 -14.76 -16.97 -21.89
N GLY A 272 -14.38 -16.18 -20.88
CA GLY A 272 -14.02 -14.77 -21.08
C GLY A 272 -12.78 -14.65 -21.96
N ARG A 273 -11.88 -15.64 -21.86
CA ARG A 273 -10.67 -15.71 -22.68
C ARG A 273 -10.97 -15.82 -24.18
N SER A 274 -11.88 -16.72 -24.58
CA SER A 274 -12.28 -16.85 -25.98
C SER A 274 -12.95 -15.58 -26.52
N GLN A 275 -13.76 -14.89 -25.70
CA GLN A 275 -14.39 -13.63 -26.07
C GLN A 275 -13.35 -12.52 -26.29
N GLY A 276 -12.41 -12.36 -25.35
CA GLY A 276 -11.35 -11.35 -25.45
C GLY A 276 -10.40 -11.59 -26.63
N CYS A 277 -10.05 -12.85 -26.90
CA CYS A 277 -9.22 -13.26 -28.04
C CYS A 277 -9.83 -12.84 -29.38
N GLU A 278 -11.07 -13.27 -29.66
CA GLU A 278 -11.76 -12.94 -30.91
C GLU A 278 -11.98 -11.42 -31.06
N ALA A 279 -12.37 -10.74 -29.98
CA ALA A 279 -12.56 -9.29 -30.00
C ALA A 279 -11.27 -8.53 -30.34
N ALA A 280 -10.13 -8.97 -29.77
CA ALA A 280 -8.84 -8.37 -30.07
C ALA A 280 -8.43 -8.59 -31.52
N ASP A 281 -8.68 -9.77 -32.08
CA ASP A 281 -8.36 -10.07 -33.47
C ASP A 281 -9.19 -9.22 -34.45
N LEU A 282 -10.48 -9.03 -34.19
CA LEU A 282 -11.30 -8.11 -34.97
C LEU A 282 -10.81 -6.65 -34.83
N ALA A 283 -10.45 -6.23 -33.63
CA ALA A 283 -9.93 -4.88 -33.37
C ALA A 283 -8.62 -4.61 -34.12
N ILE A 284 -7.71 -5.60 -34.13
CA ILE A 284 -6.43 -5.50 -34.85
C ILE A 284 -6.66 -5.39 -36.36
N ARG A 285 -7.59 -6.17 -36.94
CA ARG A 285 -7.97 -6.05 -38.37
C ARG A 285 -8.44 -4.65 -38.73
N ILE A 286 -9.28 -4.04 -37.89
CA ILE A 286 -9.77 -2.67 -38.11
C ILE A 286 -8.62 -1.67 -38.04
N LEU A 287 -7.75 -1.79 -37.04
CA LEU A 287 -6.59 -0.90 -36.88
C LEU A 287 -5.56 -1.05 -38.01
N GLN A 288 -5.55 -2.19 -38.70
CA GLN A 288 -4.76 -2.47 -39.90
C GLN A 288 -5.41 -1.97 -41.20
N GLY A 289 -6.60 -1.38 -41.13
CA GLY A 289 -7.25 -0.69 -42.24
C GLY A 289 -8.47 -1.39 -42.84
N GLU A 290 -8.91 -2.52 -42.27
CA GLU A 290 -10.16 -3.16 -42.69
C GLU A 290 -11.38 -2.39 -42.14
N ALA A 291 -12.35 -2.09 -42.99
CA ALA A 291 -13.56 -1.40 -42.55
C ALA A 291 -14.43 -2.35 -41.68
N PRO A 292 -14.95 -1.91 -40.52
CA PRO A 292 -15.82 -2.73 -39.67
C PRO A 292 -17.01 -3.35 -40.42
N GLU A 293 -17.54 -2.65 -41.42
CA GLU A 293 -18.66 -3.10 -42.25
C GLU A 293 -18.34 -4.35 -43.09
N ASN A 294 -17.05 -4.62 -43.35
CA ASN A 294 -16.60 -5.79 -44.10
C ASN A 294 -16.28 -6.98 -43.18
N ILE A 295 -16.29 -6.78 -41.87
CA ILE A 295 -16.00 -7.80 -40.87
C ILE A 295 -17.32 -8.33 -40.33
N PRO A 296 -17.70 -9.59 -40.64
CA PRO A 296 -18.94 -10.15 -40.13
C PRO A 296 -18.89 -10.30 -38.61
N VAL A 297 -20.04 -10.11 -37.96
CA VAL A 297 -20.21 -10.43 -36.54
C VAL A 297 -20.01 -11.93 -36.34
N ILE A 298 -19.20 -12.30 -35.36
CA ILE A 298 -18.98 -13.69 -34.97
C ILE A 298 -20.10 -14.10 -34.02
N ASP A 299 -21.06 -14.87 -34.51
CA ASP A 299 -22.22 -15.36 -33.75
C ASP A 299 -22.10 -16.82 -33.29
N LYS A 300 -21.00 -17.49 -33.66
CA LYS A 300 -20.65 -18.85 -33.25
C LYS A 300 -19.16 -18.97 -32.96
N ILE A 301 -18.84 -19.31 -31.72
CA ILE A 301 -17.48 -19.60 -31.26
C ILE A 301 -17.46 -21.08 -30.85
N PRO A 302 -16.36 -21.82 -31.10
CA PRO A 302 -16.25 -23.20 -30.63
C PRO A 302 -16.14 -23.27 -29.11
N ASN A 303 -17.29 -23.25 -28.42
CA ASN A 303 -17.36 -23.60 -27.00
C ASN A 303 -16.96 -25.06 -26.82
N GLN A 304 -16.28 -25.34 -25.70
CA GLN A 304 -15.74 -26.67 -25.44
C GLN A 304 -16.54 -27.39 -24.37
N TYR A 305 -16.62 -28.71 -24.48
CA TYR A 305 -17.04 -29.51 -23.35
C TYR A 305 -15.96 -29.46 -22.27
N MET A 306 -16.32 -28.97 -21.09
CA MET A 306 -15.40 -28.80 -19.98
C MET A 306 -15.99 -29.39 -18.69
N PHE A 307 -15.15 -30.07 -17.91
CA PHE A 307 -15.58 -30.77 -16.69
C PHE A 307 -14.59 -30.59 -15.55
N ASP A 308 -15.09 -30.67 -14.32
CA ASP A 308 -14.28 -30.79 -13.12
C ASP A 308 -14.17 -32.27 -12.73
N TYR A 309 -12.95 -32.82 -12.73
CA TYR A 309 -12.75 -34.23 -12.43
C TYR A 309 -13.21 -34.62 -11.02
N PHE A 310 -13.03 -33.76 -10.02
CA PHE A 310 -13.44 -34.10 -8.66
C PHE A 310 -14.96 -34.27 -8.59
N GLU A 311 -15.71 -33.44 -9.31
CA GLU A 311 -17.16 -33.55 -9.41
C GLU A 311 -17.60 -34.77 -10.24
N ILE A 312 -16.90 -35.08 -11.34
CA ILE A 312 -17.14 -36.32 -12.10
C ILE A 312 -17.07 -37.55 -11.18
N ILE A 313 -16.04 -37.62 -10.31
CA ILE A 313 -15.87 -38.71 -9.37
C ILE A 313 -16.91 -38.67 -8.25
N GLN A 314 -17.14 -37.50 -7.65
CA GLN A 314 -18.11 -37.31 -6.57
C GLN A 314 -19.51 -37.79 -6.96
N TRP A 315 -19.93 -37.51 -8.19
CA TRP A 315 -21.25 -37.89 -8.70
C TRP A 315 -21.27 -39.24 -9.43
N GLY A 316 -20.18 -40.01 -9.39
CA GLY A 316 -20.09 -41.35 -9.97
C GLY A 316 -20.32 -41.39 -11.48
N ILE A 317 -19.90 -40.34 -12.20
CA ILE A 317 -20.12 -40.21 -13.65
C ILE A 317 -18.98 -40.95 -14.39
N PRO A 318 -19.28 -41.97 -15.24
CA PRO A 318 -18.24 -42.68 -15.97
C PRO A 318 -17.58 -41.80 -17.04
N LEU A 319 -16.24 -41.76 -17.07
CA LEU A 319 -15.45 -40.92 -17.98
C LEU A 319 -15.71 -41.22 -19.45
N GLU A 320 -15.96 -42.48 -19.80
CA GLU A 320 -16.27 -42.92 -21.16
C GLU A 320 -17.60 -42.39 -21.70
N ARG A 321 -18.47 -41.84 -20.84
CA ARG A 321 -19.73 -41.19 -21.25
C ARG A 321 -19.55 -39.71 -21.54
N LEU A 322 -18.39 -39.13 -21.23
CA LEU A 322 -18.10 -37.73 -21.57
C LEU A 322 -17.87 -37.58 -23.09
N PRO A 323 -18.28 -36.47 -23.70
CA PRO A 323 -18.02 -36.22 -25.11
C PRO A 323 -16.53 -36.31 -25.46
N PRO A 324 -16.15 -36.88 -26.62
CA PRO A 324 -14.75 -36.90 -27.05
C PRO A 324 -14.17 -35.48 -27.18
N GLY A 325 -12.90 -35.31 -26.80
CA GLY A 325 -12.22 -34.02 -26.85
C GLY A 325 -12.61 -33.05 -25.73
N SER A 326 -13.31 -33.53 -24.70
CA SER A 326 -13.61 -32.74 -23.51
C SER A 326 -12.35 -32.35 -22.74
N THR A 327 -12.29 -31.10 -22.31
CA THR A 327 -11.23 -30.58 -21.44
C THR A 327 -11.60 -30.84 -19.98
N MET A 328 -10.64 -31.22 -19.16
CA MET A 328 -10.88 -31.53 -17.75
C MET A 328 -9.95 -30.72 -16.87
N ILE A 329 -10.52 -30.04 -15.89
CA ILE A 329 -9.75 -29.45 -14.80
C ILE A 329 -9.70 -30.45 -13.65
N ASN A 330 -8.69 -30.31 -12.79
CA ASN A 330 -8.51 -31.17 -11.61
C ASN A 330 -8.39 -32.68 -11.90
N GLN A 331 -8.19 -33.09 -13.16
CA GLN A 331 -7.98 -34.49 -13.52
C GLN A 331 -6.64 -35.00 -12.98
N PRO A 332 -6.61 -36.05 -12.13
CA PRO A 332 -5.39 -36.75 -11.79
C PRO A 332 -4.84 -37.35 -13.08
N PHE A 333 -3.57 -37.11 -13.30
CA PHE A 333 -2.93 -37.45 -14.56
C PHE A 333 -2.82 -38.97 -14.69
N GLN A 334 -3.01 -39.52 -15.89
CA GLN A 334 -2.69 -40.93 -16.11
C GLN A 334 -1.18 -41.12 -15.94
N ALA A 335 -0.82 -41.96 -14.98
CA ALA A 335 0.57 -42.14 -14.60
C ALA A 335 1.39 -42.88 -15.66
N LEU A 336 2.59 -42.36 -15.95
CA LEU A 336 3.56 -43.05 -16.78
C LEU A 336 4.07 -44.34 -16.11
N ALA A 337 4.04 -44.42 -14.78
CA ALA A 337 4.36 -45.60 -14.00
C ALA A 337 3.59 -45.62 -12.66
N HIS A 338 3.14 -46.80 -12.23
CA HIS A 338 2.57 -47.04 -10.91
C HIS A 338 3.68 -47.59 -9.99
N LEU A 339 4.21 -46.73 -9.12
CA LEU A 339 5.34 -46.98 -8.21
C LEU A 339 4.98 -46.60 -6.76
N ALA A 340 3.68 -46.60 -6.46
CA ALA A 340 3.13 -46.29 -5.16
C ALA A 340 3.67 -47.24 -4.08
N GLY A 341 4.20 -46.69 -2.98
CA GLY A 341 4.71 -47.47 -1.85
C GLY A 341 5.97 -48.29 -2.12
N GLU A 342 6.57 -48.18 -3.31
CA GLU A 342 7.77 -48.92 -3.68
C GLU A 342 9.03 -48.39 -2.98
N ASP A 343 10.01 -49.26 -2.76
CA ASP A 343 11.36 -48.90 -2.30
C ASP A 343 12.25 -48.59 -3.52
N LEU A 344 12.50 -47.31 -3.72
CA LEU A 344 13.35 -46.74 -4.77
C LEU A 344 14.63 -46.13 -4.19
N SER A 345 14.97 -46.48 -2.94
CA SER A 345 16.08 -45.86 -2.22
C SER A 345 17.42 -46.12 -2.91
N GLY A 346 18.25 -45.07 -2.99
CA GLY A 346 19.57 -45.13 -3.63
C GLY A 346 19.58 -45.39 -5.14
N LEU A 347 18.42 -45.55 -5.80
CA LEU A 347 18.36 -45.84 -7.22
C LEU A 347 18.87 -44.68 -8.07
N ASN A 348 19.48 -45.02 -9.21
CA ASN A 348 19.87 -44.04 -10.21
C ASN A 348 18.75 -43.81 -11.22
N LEU A 349 18.08 -42.68 -11.04
CA LEU A 349 16.98 -42.15 -11.85
C LEU A 349 17.37 -40.83 -12.54
N THR A 350 18.67 -40.52 -12.61
CA THR A 350 19.21 -39.33 -13.27
C THR A 350 18.69 -39.23 -14.70
N ARG A 351 18.15 -38.05 -15.08
CA ARG A 351 17.56 -37.73 -16.39
C ARG A 351 16.36 -38.61 -16.80
N LYS A 352 15.79 -39.41 -15.89
CA LYS A 352 14.60 -40.21 -16.21
C LYS A 352 13.36 -39.33 -16.28
N ASN A 353 12.44 -39.70 -17.17
CA ASN A 353 11.12 -39.10 -17.23
C ASN A 353 10.18 -39.93 -16.37
N LEU A 354 9.81 -39.37 -15.23
CA LEU A 354 8.86 -39.86 -14.25
C LEU A 354 7.64 -38.91 -14.17
N SER A 355 7.43 -38.09 -15.20
CA SER A 355 6.29 -37.16 -15.22
C SER A 355 5.00 -37.91 -14.96
N GLN A 356 4.10 -37.33 -14.18
CA GLN A 356 2.78 -37.89 -13.89
C GLN A 356 2.81 -39.24 -13.15
N SER A 357 3.97 -39.79 -12.78
CA SER A 357 4.03 -41.12 -12.16
C SER A 357 3.41 -41.13 -10.76
N GLU A 358 2.77 -42.23 -10.40
CA GLU A 358 2.23 -42.48 -9.05
C GLU A 358 3.35 -43.00 -8.15
N LEU A 359 3.82 -42.15 -7.24
CA LEU A 359 4.94 -42.38 -6.33
C LEU A 359 4.52 -42.15 -4.87
N HIS A 360 3.21 -42.10 -4.58
CA HIS A 360 2.71 -41.78 -3.25
C HIS A 360 3.18 -42.84 -2.24
N GLY A 361 3.66 -42.39 -1.08
CA GLY A 361 4.17 -43.27 -0.03
C GLY A 361 5.46 -44.04 -0.36
N SER A 362 6.09 -43.80 -1.52
CA SER A 362 7.34 -44.50 -1.91
C SER A 362 8.55 -44.00 -1.11
N ASP A 363 9.59 -44.83 -1.02
CA ASP A 363 10.88 -44.46 -0.44
C ASP A 363 11.89 -44.16 -1.56
N LEU A 364 12.16 -42.88 -1.81
CA LEU A 364 13.23 -42.40 -2.69
C LEU A 364 14.43 -41.86 -1.91
N SER A 365 14.62 -42.27 -0.65
CA SER A 365 15.75 -41.79 0.14
C SER A 365 17.07 -42.07 -0.55
N MET A 366 17.97 -41.09 -0.55
CA MET A 366 19.28 -41.15 -1.22
C MET A 366 19.25 -41.45 -2.73
N ALA A 367 18.08 -41.41 -3.40
CA ALA A 367 17.98 -41.65 -4.83
C ALA A 367 18.66 -40.53 -5.65
N PHE A 368 19.25 -40.90 -6.79
CA PHE A 368 19.87 -39.96 -7.73
C PHE A 368 18.84 -39.56 -8.78
N LEU A 369 18.34 -38.33 -8.73
CA LEU A 369 17.24 -37.79 -9.54
C LEU A 369 17.69 -36.54 -10.31
N GLU A 370 19.00 -36.34 -10.50
CA GLU A 370 19.52 -35.13 -11.12
C GLU A 370 18.98 -35.02 -12.55
N HIS A 371 18.46 -33.84 -12.89
CA HIS A 371 17.81 -33.57 -14.17
C HIS A 371 16.66 -34.52 -14.55
N ALA A 372 16.10 -35.26 -13.58
CA ALA A 372 14.88 -36.04 -13.82
C ALA A 372 13.70 -35.11 -14.14
N ILE A 373 12.77 -35.60 -14.94
CA ILE A 373 11.52 -34.89 -15.25
C ILE A 373 10.42 -35.56 -14.43
N LEU A 374 9.97 -34.88 -13.39
CA LEU A 374 8.95 -35.29 -12.40
C LEU A 374 7.73 -34.37 -12.48
N LYS A 375 7.49 -33.74 -13.63
CA LYS A 375 6.34 -32.84 -13.84
C LYS A 375 5.05 -33.55 -13.44
N ARG A 376 4.28 -32.95 -12.54
CA ARG A 376 2.99 -33.49 -12.08
C ARG A 376 3.07 -34.89 -11.45
N ALA A 377 4.25 -35.33 -11.01
CA ALA A 377 4.38 -36.61 -10.31
C ALA A 377 3.63 -36.58 -8.97
N GLU A 378 2.98 -37.68 -8.61
CA GLU A 378 2.23 -37.81 -7.36
C GLU A 378 3.11 -38.46 -6.29
N MET A 379 3.74 -37.66 -5.44
CA MET A 379 4.72 -38.09 -4.46
C MET A 379 4.29 -37.75 -3.02
N MET A 380 2.99 -37.66 -2.75
CA MET A 380 2.49 -37.36 -1.40
C MET A 380 2.92 -38.45 -0.41
N ASN A 381 3.22 -38.06 0.83
CA ASN A 381 3.67 -38.97 1.90
C ASN A 381 4.94 -39.80 1.58
N SER A 382 5.74 -39.40 0.59
CA SER A 382 6.96 -40.12 0.21
C SER A 382 8.16 -39.71 1.05
N ASN A 383 9.18 -40.57 1.10
CA ASN A 383 10.47 -40.28 1.75
C ASN A 383 11.53 -39.99 0.69
N LEU A 384 12.01 -38.76 0.59
CA LEU A 384 13.13 -38.35 -0.25
C LEU A 384 14.33 -37.88 0.59
N THR A 385 14.48 -38.35 1.82
CA THR A 385 15.58 -37.95 2.69
C THR A 385 16.93 -38.15 1.99
N GLY A 386 17.72 -37.07 1.87
CA GLY A 386 19.02 -37.07 1.22
C GLY A 386 19.04 -37.34 -0.29
N ALA A 387 17.88 -37.30 -0.97
CA ALA A 387 17.81 -37.50 -2.42
C ALA A 387 18.50 -36.36 -3.20
N TYR A 388 19.06 -36.68 -4.38
CA TYR A 388 19.80 -35.76 -5.23
C TYR A 388 18.95 -35.31 -6.42
N LEU A 389 18.22 -34.21 -6.30
CA LEU A 389 17.30 -33.67 -7.31
C LEU A 389 17.86 -32.45 -8.06
N LYS A 390 19.18 -32.30 -8.11
CA LYS A 390 19.80 -31.13 -8.74
C LYS A 390 19.34 -30.97 -10.19
N GLY A 391 18.79 -29.80 -10.54
CA GLY A 391 18.33 -29.48 -11.88
C GLY A 391 17.14 -30.32 -12.36
N ALA A 392 16.45 -31.04 -11.47
CA ALA A 392 15.24 -31.77 -11.79
C ALA A 392 14.09 -30.80 -12.10
N ASN A 393 13.11 -31.27 -12.87
CA ASN A 393 11.88 -30.52 -13.13
C ASN A 393 10.72 -31.20 -12.41
N LEU A 394 10.24 -30.58 -11.34
CA LEU A 394 9.12 -31.00 -10.50
C LEU A 394 7.90 -30.10 -10.69
N ASP A 395 7.78 -29.38 -11.80
CA ASP A 395 6.68 -28.42 -11.99
C ASP A 395 5.32 -29.11 -11.76
N GLN A 396 4.50 -28.53 -10.90
CA GLN A 396 3.19 -29.01 -10.51
C GLN A 396 3.18 -30.41 -9.86
N ALA A 397 4.32 -30.91 -9.34
CA ALA A 397 4.35 -32.17 -8.60
C ALA A 397 3.59 -32.04 -7.27
N MET A 398 2.99 -33.16 -6.83
CA MET A 398 2.24 -33.24 -5.57
C MET A 398 3.09 -33.95 -4.52
N MET A 399 3.73 -33.19 -3.64
CA MET A 399 4.71 -33.69 -2.66
C MET A 399 4.32 -33.34 -1.22
N GLY A 400 3.04 -33.10 -0.96
CA GLY A 400 2.53 -32.76 0.37
C GLY A 400 2.77 -33.89 1.38
N GLU A 401 3.01 -33.51 2.63
CA GLU A 401 3.23 -34.42 3.77
C GLU A 401 4.47 -35.34 3.61
N SER A 402 5.35 -35.05 2.64
CA SER A 402 6.55 -35.84 2.37
C SER A 402 7.75 -35.43 3.23
N VAL A 403 8.70 -36.36 3.41
CA VAL A 403 9.94 -36.14 4.18
C VAL A 403 11.11 -35.98 3.22
N MET A 404 11.75 -34.83 3.23
CA MET A 404 12.79 -34.40 2.28
C MET A 404 14.01 -33.82 3.02
N ILE A 405 14.30 -34.35 4.21
CA ILE A 405 15.39 -33.84 5.05
C ILE A 405 16.72 -33.98 4.30
N GLY A 406 17.45 -32.88 4.16
CA GLY A 406 18.75 -32.87 3.48
C GLY A 406 18.72 -33.16 1.98
N ALA A 407 17.53 -33.19 1.35
CA ALA A 407 17.42 -33.37 -0.10
C ALA A 407 18.00 -32.17 -0.87
N ASN A 408 18.58 -32.42 -2.03
CA ASN A 408 19.22 -31.40 -2.86
C ASN A 408 18.37 -31.06 -4.09
N PHE A 409 17.67 -29.93 -4.06
CA PHE A 409 16.89 -29.35 -5.15
C PHE A 409 17.61 -28.17 -5.83
N ASP A 410 18.94 -28.06 -5.72
CA ASP A 410 19.67 -26.96 -6.36
C ASP A 410 19.39 -26.90 -7.86
N ASP A 411 19.22 -25.70 -8.40
CA ASP A 411 18.91 -25.43 -9.81
C ASP A 411 17.61 -26.12 -10.33
N ALA A 412 16.79 -26.72 -9.46
CA ALA A 412 15.57 -27.42 -9.85
C ALA A 412 14.42 -26.44 -10.15
N SER A 413 13.49 -26.89 -11.00
CA SER A 413 12.22 -26.20 -11.22
C SER A 413 11.13 -26.88 -10.40
N LEU A 414 10.45 -26.11 -9.56
CA LEU A 414 9.37 -26.52 -8.67
C LEU A 414 8.15 -25.59 -8.84
N GLU A 415 7.90 -25.09 -10.05
CA GLU A 415 6.83 -24.13 -10.28
C GLU A 415 5.47 -24.74 -9.91
N ALA A 416 4.72 -24.05 -9.06
CA ALA A 416 3.41 -24.49 -8.55
C ALA A 416 3.40 -25.90 -7.92
N THR A 417 4.54 -26.36 -7.38
CA THR A 417 4.64 -27.65 -6.67
C THR A 417 3.93 -27.57 -5.32
N ASN A 418 3.22 -28.64 -4.94
CA ASN A 418 2.65 -28.76 -3.61
C ASN A 418 3.65 -29.41 -2.65
N LEU A 419 4.15 -28.63 -1.70
CA LEU A 419 5.06 -29.02 -0.61
C LEU A 419 4.41 -28.79 0.77
N GLY A 420 3.09 -28.69 0.85
CA GLY A 420 2.37 -28.39 2.08
C GLY A 420 2.64 -29.44 3.17
N ARG A 421 2.82 -28.99 4.41
CA ARG A 421 3.10 -29.86 5.60
C ARG A 421 4.32 -30.79 5.47
N SER A 422 5.21 -30.52 4.53
CA SER A 422 6.39 -31.36 4.29
C SER A 422 7.52 -31.05 5.28
N ASP A 423 8.40 -32.02 5.50
CA ASP A 423 9.64 -31.84 6.27
C ASP A 423 10.83 -31.63 5.33
N LEU A 424 11.26 -30.38 5.22
CA LEU A 424 12.32 -29.89 4.33
C LEU A 424 13.56 -29.43 5.12
N ARG A 425 13.73 -29.92 6.36
CA ARG A 425 14.87 -29.52 7.21
C ARG A 425 16.19 -29.76 6.48
N ARG A 426 17.05 -28.74 6.43
CA ARG A 426 18.37 -28.78 5.79
C ARG A 426 18.34 -29.12 4.29
N ALA A 427 17.18 -29.08 3.63
CA ALA A 427 17.11 -29.21 2.18
C ALA A 427 17.80 -28.01 1.50
N SER A 428 18.39 -28.24 0.34
CA SER A 428 18.99 -27.19 -0.48
C SER A 428 18.12 -26.90 -1.70
N PHE A 429 17.89 -25.62 -1.97
CA PHE A 429 17.08 -25.05 -3.03
C PHE A 429 17.86 -23.94 -3.75
N LYS A 430 19.19 -24.01 -3.77
CA LYS A 430 20.00 -22.92 -4.30
C LYS A 430 19.67 -22.69 -5.77
N ASN A 431 19.38 -21.44 -6.15
CA ASN A 431 18.94 -21.06 -7.51
C ASN A 431 17.65 -21.76 -8.00
N ALA A 432 16.90 -22.44 -7.12
CA ALA A 432 15.70 -23.16 -7.54
C ALA A 432 14.53 -22.21 -7.85
N SER A 433 13.64 -22.62 -8.74
CA SER A 433 12.40 -21.89 -9.06
C SER A 433 11.21 -22.53 -8.32
N LEU A 434 10.79 -21.93 -7.21
CA LEU A 434 9.60 -22.30 -6.43
C LEU A 434 8.46 -21.29 -6.61
N ASN A 435 8.37 -20.64 -7.78
CA ASN A 435 7.31 -19.68 -8.04
C ASN A 435 5.93 -20.34 -7.86
N ARG A 436 5.05 -19.68 -7.12
CA ARG A 436 3.69 -20.16 -6.80
C ARG A 436 3.64 -21.52 -6.08
N ALA A 437 4.76 -22.00 -5.53
CA ALA A 437 4.78 -23.26 -4.78
C ALA A 437 3.95 -23.14 -3.49
N PHE A 438 3.35 -24.25 -3.07
CA PHE A 438 2.55 -24.34 -1.85
C PHE A 438 3.40 -24.95 -0.73
N LEU A 439 3.87 -24.14 0.20
CA LEU A 439 4.72 -24.49 1.34
C LEU A 439 3.98 -24.32 2.68
N ARG A 440 2.65 -24.23 2.66
CA ARG A 440 1.84 -23.98 3.87
C ARG A 440 2.11 -25.03 4.94
N ASP A 441 2.28 -24.58 6.19
CA ASP A 441 2.53 -25.42 7.37
C ASP A 441 3.75 -26.36 7.26
N SER A 442 4.69 -26.10 6.33
CA SER A 442 5.90 -26.93 6.12
C SER A 442 7.07 -26.54 7.04
N ILE A 443 8.05 -27.43 7.18
CA ILE A 443 9.24 -27.25 8.05
C ILE A 443 10.49 -27.08 7.18
N LEU A 444 11.03 -25.87 7.10
CA LEU A 444 12.26 -25.52 6.36
C LEU A 444 13.40 -25.07 7.28
N ILE A 445 13.47 -25.58 8.52
CA ILE A 445 14.52 -25.21 9.47
C ILE A 445 15.90 -25.53 8.86
N ASP A 446 16.81 -24.57 8.93
CA ASP A 446 18.17 -24.66 8.34
C ASP A 446 18.21 -24.93 6.82
N ALA A 447 17.10 -24.74 6.09
CA ALA A 447 17.08 -24.94 4.65
C ALA A 447 17.88 -23.84 3.92
N ASN A 448 18.48 -24.19 2.78
CA ASN A 448 19.24 -23.24 1.96
C ASN A 448 18.43 -22.85 0.73
N LEU A 449 17.84 -21.66 0.73
CA LEU A 449 17.11 -21.04 -0.38
C LEU A 449 17.87 -19.88 -1.02
N THR A 450 19.20 -19.87 -0.92
CA THR A 450 20.04 -18.81 -1.52
C THR A 450 19.75 -18.68 -3.01
N ASP A 451 19.52 -17.45 -3.49
CA ASP A 451 19.20 -17.12 -4.89
C ASP A 451 17.91 -17.81 -5.44
N ALA A 452 17.09 -18.44 -4.59
CA ALA A 452 15.85 -19.09 -5.02
C ALA A 452 14.75 -18.07 -5.36
N SER A 453 13.86 -18.45 -6.28
CA SER A 453 12.67 -17.67 -6.60
C SER A 453 11.43 -18.30 -5.98
N LEU A 454 10.74 -17.58 -5.09
CA LEU A 454 9.50 -17.97 -4.44
C LEU A 454 8.35 -16.99 -4.76
N VAL A 455 8.37 -16.38 -5.95
CA VAL A 455 7.41 -15.33 -6.32
C VAL A 455 5.99 -15.89 -6.28
N GLY A 456 5.10 -15.22 -5.54
CA GLY A 456 3.72 -15.66 -5.36
C GLY A 456 3.56 -16.98 -4.58
N GLY A 457 4.61 -17.48 -3.93
CA GLY A 457 4.56 -18.70 -3.12
C GLY A 457 3.66 -18.59 -1.90
N ASN A 458 3.06 -19.70 -1.48
CA ASN A 458 2.24 -19.78 -0.28
C ASN A 458 3.03 -20.43 0.87
N ILE A 459 3.58 -19.61 1.75
CA ILE A 459 4.49 -19.97 2.85
C ILE A 459 3.80 -19.73 4.21
N ILE A 460 2.48 -19.72 4.24
CA ILE A 460 1.69 -19.44 5.44
C ILE A 460 2.02 -20.46 6.54
N ASN A 461 2.27 -19.96 7.75
CA ASN A 461 2.62 -20.74 8.95
C ASN A 461 3.83 -21.69 8.82
N ALA A 462 4.62 -21.59 7.75
CA ALA A 462 5.79 -22.44 7.59
C ALA A 462 6.88 -22.03 8.60
N ASN A 463 7.72 -22.99 8.98
CA ASN A 463 8.86 -22.75 9.86
C ASN A 463 10.16 -22.67 9.06
N LEU A 464 10.65 -21.45 8.81
CA LEU A 464 11.91 -21.13 8.14
C LEU A 464 12.97 -20.62 9.13
N SER A 465 12.87 -20.96 10.42
CA SER A 465 13.87 -20.53 11.38
C SER A 465 15.28 -20.97 10.94
N HIS A 466 16.23 -20.03 11.01
CA HIS A 466 17.62 -20.21 10.58
C HIS A 466 17.82 -20.59 9.10
N ALA A 467 16.78 -20.54 8.27
CA ALA A 467 16.92 -20.76 6.83
C ALA A 467 17.76 -19.63 6.19
N ASN A 468 18.50 -19.98 5.14
CA ASN A 468 19.25 -19.01 4.34
C ASN A 468 18.46 -18.65 3.08
N LEU A 469 17.86 -17.47 3.06
CA LEU A 469 17.13 -16.87 1.94
C LEU A 469 17.91 -15.68 1.33
N SER A 470 19.22 -15.63 1.49
CA SER A 470 20.02 -14.52 0.94
C SER A 470 19.85 -14.43 -0.58
N ASN A 471 19.62 -13.20 -1.06
CA ASN A 471 19.27 -12.86 -2.46
C ASN A 471 17.99 -13.53 -3.02
N ALA A 472 17.23 -14.27 -2.21
CA ALA A 472 16.00 -14.92 -2.67
C ALA A 472 14.93 -13.90 -3.07
N ASN A 473 14.05 -14.30 -3.99
CA ASN A 473 12.92 -13.48 -4.42
C ASN A 473 11.60 -14.01 -3.87
N LEU A 474 11.07 -13.36 -2.83
CA LEU A 474 9.78 -13.65 -2.20
C LEU A 474 8.70 -12.62 -2.55
N SER A 475 8.87 -11.86 -3.63
CA SER A 475 7.87 -10.89 -4.07
C SER A 475 6.49 -11.54 -4.25
N GLU A 476 5.44 -10.84 -3.82
CA GLU A 476 4.04 -11.31 -3.89
C GLU A 476 3.73 -12.58 -3.08
N ALA A 477 4.70 -13.11 -2.31
CA ALA A 477 4.48 -14.31 -1.51
C ALA A 477 3.54 -14.05 -0.31
N ARG A 478 2.83 -15.10 0.09
CA ARG A 478 1.98 -15.12 1.29
C ARG A 478 2.73 -15.82 2.41
N ILE A 479 3.19 -15.06 3.41
CA ILE A 479 4.07 -15.52 4.50
C ILE A 479 3.45 -15.24 5.87
N SER A 480 2.13 -15.01 5.93
CA SER A 480 1.45 -14.71 7.18
C SER A 480 1.63 -15.83 8.22
N GLY A 481 1.98 -15.45 9.46
CA GLY A 481 2.18 -16.38 10.57
C GLY A 481 3.43 -17.27 10.47
N ALA A 482 4.28 -17.11 9.44
CA ALA A 482 5.48 -17.91 9.31
C ALA A 482 6.53 -17.58 10.38
N ASN A 483 7.35 -18.57 10.75
CA ASN A 483 8.47 -18.37 11.65
C ASN A 483 9.78 -18.23 10.85
N LEU A 484 10.34 -17.03 10.81
CA LEU A 484 11.61 -16.66 10.18
C LEU A 484 12.68 -16.28 11.24
N PHE A 485 12.52 -16.75 12.48
CA PHE A 485 13.45 -16.45 13.57
C PHE A 485 14.90 -16.74 13.15
N GLY A 486 15.75 -15.71 13.25
CA GLY A 486 17.18 -15.83 12.92
C GLY A 486 17.50 -16.26 11.49
N ALA A 487 16.56 -16.12 10.54
CA ALA A 487 16.79 -16.41 9.12
C ALA A 487 17.68 -15.34 8.47
N ASP A 488 18.44 -15.74 7.45
CA ASP A 488 19.24 -14.83 6.63
C ASP A 488 18.44 -14.42 5.38
N LEU A 489 17.96 -13.18 5.34
CA LEU A 489 17.23 -12.57 4.23
C LEU A 489 18.03 -11.45 3.56
N ARG A 490 19.36 -11.43 3.71
CA ARG A 490 20.19 -10.36 3.15
C ARG A 490 19.97 -10.20 1.66
N ARG A 491 19.75 -8.96 1.20
CA ARG A 491 19.53 -8.62 -0.23
C ARG A 491 18.35 -9.33 -0.90
N SER A 492 17.48 -9.97 -0.14
CA SER A 492 16.28 -10.60 -0.67
C SER A 492 15.28 -9.55 -1.17
N LYS A 493 14.34 -9.99 -2.02
CA LYS A 493 13.22 -9.18 -2.51
C LYS A 493 11.93 -9.66 -1.85
N LEU A 494 11.25 -8.77 -1.16
CA LEU A 494 9.96 -8.99 -0.49
C LEU A 494 8.93 -7.89 -0.90
N ILE A 495 8.96 -7.49 -2.16
CA ILE A 495 8.05 -6.46 -2.69
C ILE A 495 6.63 -7.03 -2.74
N PHE A 496 5.62 -6.30 -2.23
CA PHE A 496 4.22 -6.76 -2.15
C PHE A 496 4.02 -8.07 -1.37
N THR A 497 4.93 -8.42 -0.47
CA THR A 497 4.83 -9.65 0.33
C THR A 497 3.89 -9.43 1.52
N ASN A 498 3.05 -10.42 1.82
CA ASN A 498 2.20 -10.43 3.01
C ASN A 498 2.91 -11.17 4.15
N LEU A 499 3.40 -10.43 5.14
CA LEU A 499 4.12 -10.92 6.31
C LEU A 499 3.28 -10.89 7.59
N ILE A 500 1.97 -10.63 7.53
CA ILE A 500 1.13 -10.39 8.72
C ILE A 500 1.37 -11.44 9.82
N GLY A 501 1.73 -10.98 11.02
CA GLY A 501 1.98 -11.83 12.20
C GLY A 501 3.19 -12.77 12.10
N ALA A 502 4.07 -12.61 11.10
CA ALA A 502 5.28 -13.40 10.99
C ALA A 502 6.30 -13.03 12.10
N ASN A 503 7.10 -14.02 12.50
CA ASN A 503 8.21 -13.83 13.42
C ASN A 503 9.53 -13.71 12.64
N LEU A 504 10.03 -12.50 12.46
CA LEU A 504 11.34 -12.16 11.89
C LEU A 504 12.33 -11.72 12.98
N SER A 505 12.07 -11.99 14.26
CA SER A 505 12.98 -11.58 15.32
C SER A 505 14.38 -12.18 15.10
N ARG A 506 15.41 -11.35 15.29
CA ARG A 506 16.83 -11.66 15.02
C ARG A 506 17.18 -12.06 13.59
N ALA A 507 16.29 -11.91 12.62
CA ALA A 507 16.61 -12.16 11.22
C ALA A 507 17.56 -11.09 10.66
N ASP A 508 18.34 -11.44 9.64
CA ASP A 508 19.16 -10.48 8.90
C ASP A 508 18.47 -10.10 7.59
N LEU A 509 17.84 -8.93 7.57
CA LEU A 509 17.20 -8.31 6.40
C LEU A 509 18.06 -7.21 5.77
N SER A 510 19.36 -7.15 6.07
CA SER A 510 20.19 -6.05 5.58
C SER A 510 20.19 -5.97 4.04
N GLN A 511 20.02 -4.75 3.53
CA GLN A 511 19.93 -4.43 2.11
C GLN A 511 18.78 -5.14 1.35
N SER A 512 17.81 -5.73 2.05
CA SER A 512 16.63 -6.33 1.42
C SER A 512 15.63 -5.27 0.94
N ASN A 513 14.71 -5.67 0.06
CA ASN A 513 13.67 -4.79 -0.47
C ASN A 513 12.27 -5.24 -0.04
N LEU A 514 11.71 -4.57 0.96
CA LEU A 514 10.37 -4.76 1.52
C LEU A 514 9.38 -3.66 1.08
N SER A 515 9.66 -2.91 0.02
CA SER A 515 8.77 -1.81 -0.38
C SER A 515 7.34 -2.30 -0.65
N ILE A 516 6.35 -1.56 -0.16
CA ILE A 516 4.91 -1.84 -0.34
C ILE A 516 4.49 -3.22 0.23
N SER A 517 5.28 -3.80 1.13
CA SER A 517 4.91 -5.03 1.82
C SER A 517 4.04 -4.77 3.06
N VAL A 518 3.37 -5.81 3.55
CA VAL A 518 2.43 -5.73 4.67
C VAL A 518 2.99 -6.51 5.86
N LEU A 519 3.41 -5.80 6.91
CA LEU A 519 4.06 -6.31 8.12
C LEU A 519 3.24 -6.05 9.40
N LEU A 520 1.90 -6.08 9.30
CA LEU A 520 1.02 -5.84 10.45
C LEU A 520 1.28 -6.89 11.54
N PHE A 521 1.38 -6.46 12.80
CA PHE A 521 1.55 -7.34 13.98
C PHE A 521 2.77 -8.25 13.95
N CYS A 522 3.77 -7.97 13.11
CA CYS A 522 4.98 -8.79 13.03
C CYS A 522 5.88 -8.58 14.25
N ASP A 523 6.64 -9.62 14.58
CA ASP A 523 7.80 -9.48 15.46
C ASP A 523 9.07 -9.40 14.60
N ILE A 524 9.70 -8.24 14.58
CA ILE A 524 10.95 -7.93 13.88
C ILE A 524 12.00 -7.43 14.91
N SER A 525 11.80 -7.76 16.18
CA SER A 525 12.68 -7.31 17.27
C SER A 525 14.09 -7.84 17.11
N SER A 526 15.07 -7.00 17.43
CA SER A 526 16.51 -7.31 17.32
C SER A 526 16.97 -7.78 15.93
N ALA A 527 16.19 -7.54 14.88
CA ALA A 527 16.58 -7.86 13.50
C ALA A 527 17.58 -6.83 12.95
N ASN A 528 18.35 -7.24 11.94
CA ASN A 528 19.21 -6.34 11.19
C ASN A 528 18.53 -5.90 9.90
N LEU A 529 18.10 -4.64 9.81
CA LEU A 529 17.51 -3.99 8.62
C LEU A 529 18.42 -2.91 8.03
N TYR A 530 19.74 -2.97 8.28
CA TYR A 530 20.71 -2.01 7.75
C TYR A 530 20.52 -1.79 6.25
N GLY A 531 20.25 -0.55 5.83
CA GLY A 531 20.07 -0.17 4.43
C GLY A 531 18.87 -0.83 3.73
N ALA A 532 17.93 -1.44 4.46
CA ALA A 532 16.75 -2.06 3.87
C ALA A 532 15.81 -1.00 3.23
N ASN A 533 15.09 -1.40 2.20
CA ASN A 533 14.06 -0.57 1.58
C ASN A 533 12.67 -0.95 2.09
N LEU A 534 12.06 -0.07 2.88
CA LEU A 534 10.74 -0.22 3.50
C LEU A 534 9.77 0.88 3.04
N MET A 535 10.07 1.55 1.90
CA MET A 535 9.22 2.60 1.35
C MET A 535 7.78 2.12 1.17
N GLU A 536 6.81 2.93 1.62
CA GLU A 536 5.37 2.68 1.52
C GLU A 536 4.90 1.36 2.15
N SER A 537 5.72 0.73 3.00
CA SER A 537 5.36 -0.52 3.69
C SER A 537 4.41 -0.27 4.86
N TRP A 538 3.64 -1.30 5.21
CA TRP A 538 2.62 -1.24 6.26
C TRP A 538 3.08 -2.00 7.50
N ILE A 539 3.69 -1.29 8.45
CA ILE A 539 4.31 -1.81 9.67
C ILE A 539 3.48 -1.38 10.89
N TYR A 540 2.17 -1.63 10.88
CA TYR A 540 1.25 -1.22 11.96
C TYR A 540 1.29 -2.19 13.14
N ARG A 541 1.42 -1.65 14.37
CA ARG A 541 1.47 -2.44 15.63
C ARG A 541 2.47 -3.60 15.58
N ALA A 542 3.60 -3.39 14.91
CA ALA A 542 4.68 -4.36 14.88
C ALA A 542 5.64 -4.11 16.04
N ASN A 543 6.37 -5.15 16.44
CA ASN A 543 7.46 -5.06 17.40
C ASN A 543 8.79 -5.00 16.63
N LEU A 544 9.49 -3.87 16.67
CA LEU A 544 10.81 -3.66 16.08
C LEU A 544 11.87 -3.44 17.17
N ALA A 545 11.55 -3.58 18.45
CA ALA A 545 12.42 -3.17 19.54
C ALA A 545 13.87 -3.68 19.40
N GLY A 546 14.84 -2.78 19.55
CA GLY A 546 16.28 -3.06 19.45
C GLY A 546 16.78 -3.46 18.06
N SER A 547 15.99 -3.27 17.00
CA SER A 547 16.43 -3.56 15.63
C SER A 547 17.37 -2.48 15.07
N ASN A 548 18.21 -2.87 14.11
CA ASN A 548 19.07 -1.94 13.39
C ASN A 548 18.39 -1.53 12.08
N LEU A 549 17.86 -0.33 12.00
CA LEU A 549 17.30 0.33 10.82
C LEU A 549 18.20 1.45 10.28
N SER A 550 19.49 1.50 10.67
CA SER A 550 20.38 2.53 10.17
C SER A 550 20.48 2.49 8.63
N HIS A 551 20.49 3.68 8.02
CA HIS A 551 20.42 3.87 6.56
C HIS A 551 19.19 3.29 5.86
N ALA A 552 18.15 2.83 6.59
CA ALA A 552 16.94 2.29 5.96
C ALA A 552 16.14 3.40 5.23
N ARG A 553 15.49 3.01 4.14
CA ARG A 553 14.53 3.87 3.42
C ARG A 553 13.11 3.57 3.89
N LEU A 554 12.53 4.51 4.64
CA LEU A 554 11.23 4.41 5.30
C LEU A 554 10.26 5.50 4.79
N ASN A 555 10.51 6.08 3.62
CA ASN A 555 9.65 7.10 3.04
C ASN A 555 8.21 6.61 2.96
N LEU A 556 7.27 7.41 3.46
CA LEU A 556 5.84 7.11 3.46
C LEU A 556 5.47 5.76 4.12
N ALA A 557 6.34 5.18 4.94
CA ALA A 557 6.03 3.95 5.66
C ALA A 557 4.97 4.20 6.75
N HIS A 558 4.08 3.24 6.96
CA HIS A 558 3.02 3.31 7.96
C HIS A 558 3.41 2.51 9.20
N MET A 559 3.92 3.17 10.24
CA MET A 559 4.46 2.53 11.45
C MET A 559 3.67 2.88 12.73
N ASN A 560 2.41 3.24 12.58
CA ASN A 560 1.58 3.75 13.67
C ASN A 560 1.43 2.70 14.80
N ASN A 561 1.54 3.15 16.05
CA ASN A 561 1.43 2.32 17.26
C ASN A 561 2.40 1.12 17.30
N SER A 562 3.53 1.19 16.60
CA SER A 562 4.56 0.15 16.64
C SER A 562 5.59 0.43 17.74
N ASP A 563 6.25 -0.62 18.21
CA ASP A 563 7.34 -0.53 19.18
C ASP A 563 8.68 -0.48 18.46
N LEU A 564 9.35 0.66 18.51
CA LEU A 564 10.69 0.91 17.98
C LEU A 564 11.65 1.31 19.11
N SER A 565 11.36 0.92 20.36
CA SER A 565 12.22 1.25 21.50
C SER A 565 13.62 0.69 21.32
N GLY A 566 14.64 1.51 21.61
CA GLY A 566 16.04 1.16 21.49
C GLY A 566 16.53 0.83 20.06
N CYS A 567 15.76 1.15 19.02
CA CYS A 567 16.21 0.94 17.65
C CYS A 567 17.34 1.91 17.26
N ASP A 568 18.24 1.44 16.39
CA ASP A 568 19.15 2.30 15.64
C ASP A 568 18.46 2.72 14.34
N LEU A 569 18.06 3.98 14.24
CA LEU A 569 17.45 4.63 13.07
C LEU A 569 18.39 5.69 12.48
N SER A 570 19.68 5.67 12.84
CA SER A 570 20.64 6.67 12.40
C SER A 570 20.77 6.69 10.87
N PHE A 571 20.89 7.88 10.28
CA PHE A 571 20.94 8.10 8.82
C PHE A 571 19.74 7.54 8.03
N SER A 572 18.66 7.12 8.68
CA SER A 572 17.47 6.62 7.99
C SER A 572 16.67 7.75 7.34
N ASP A 573 15.88 7.41 6.34
CA ASP A 573 15.01 8.37 5.64
C ASP A 573 13.55 8.03 5.84
N MET A 574 12.88 8.80 6.69
CA MET A 574 11.50 8.62 7.13
C MET A 574 10.60 9.74 6.60
N THR A 575 10.98 10.39 5.50
CA THR A 575 10.23 11.51 4.92
C THR A 575 8.77 11.11 4.68
N GLY A 576 7.84 11.85 5.29
CA GLY A 576 6.39 11.62 5.20
C GLY A 576 5.90 10.30 5.82
N ALA A 577 6.72 9.59 6.60
CA ALA A 577 6.29 8.39 7.31
C ALA A 577 5.23 8.72 8.37
N MET A 578 4.40 7.73 8.70
CA MET A 578 3.39 7.83 9.76
C MET A 578 3.87 7.03 10.97
N LEU A 579 4.05 7.72 12.09
CA LEU A 579 4.60 7.20 13.34
C LEU A 579 3.69 7.51 14.53
N ASN A 580 2.43 7.88 14.27
CA ASN A 580 1.54 8.36 15.31
C ASN A 580 1.32 7.27 16.39
N GLY A 581 1.51 7.64 17.66
CA GLY A 581 1.44 6.73 18.81
C GLY A 581 2.53 5.67 18.90
N ALA A 582 3.58 5.72 18.06
CA ALA A 582 4.69 4.77 18.14
C ALA A 582 5.56 4.99 19.39
N ASN A 583 6.26 3.94 19.83
CA ASN A 583 7.23 4.00 20.91
C ASN A 583 8.66 4.02 20.35
N LEU A 584 9.38 5.12 20.49
CA LEU A 584 10.80 5.32 20.15
C LEU A 584 11.66 5.60 21.40
N THR A 585 11.23 5.14 22.58
CA THR A 585 12.00 5.33 23.83
C THR A 585 13.44 4.86 23.64
N GLY A 586 14.41 5.76 23.86
CA GLY A 586 15.84 5.48 23.77
C GLY A 586 16.35 5.08 22.38
N ALA A 587 15.60 5.33 21.30
CA ALA A 587 16.06 5.09 19.94
C ALA A 587 17.14 6.11 19.53
N ASP A 588 18.02 5.71 18.61
CA ASP A 588 19.00 6.60 17.97
C ASP A 588 18.47 7.05 16.61
N LEU A 589 18.12 8.33 16.45
CA LEU A 589 17.70 8.97 15.21
C LEU A 589 18.74 9.98 14.70
N SER A 590 19.99 9.88 15.14
CA SER A 590 21.07 10.78 14.73
C SER A 590 21.17 10.84 13.20
N ASP A 591 21.26 12.04 12.64
CA ASP A 591 21.33 12.29 11.19
C ASP A 591 20.13 11.76 10.37
N ALA A 592 19.04 11.31 11.01
CA ALA A 592 17.86 10.83 10.30
C ALA A 592 17.06 11.97 9.65
N ARG A 593 16.34 11.62 8.58
CA ARG A 593 15.48 12.56 7.83
C ARG A 593 14.01 12.29 8.10
N LEU A 594 13.39 13.12 8.95
CA LEU A 594 11.98 13.07 9.34
C LEU A 594 11.16 14.25 8.77
N VAL A 595 11.45 14.65 7.53
CA VAL A 595 10.75 15.77 6.87
C VAL A 595 9.27 15.42 6.68
N GLY A 596 8.37 16.22 7.25
CA GLY A 596 6.92 16.02 7.14
C GLY A 596 6.40 14.73 7.78
N THR A 597 7.19 14.08 8.63
CA THR A 597 6.79 12.85 9.33
C THR A 597 5.71 13.15 10.38
N ASP A 598 4.74 12.25 10.54
CA ASP A 598 3.72 12.35 11.59
C ASP A 598 4.16 11.58 12.85
N LEU A 599 4.64 12.31 13.84
CA LEU A 599 5.06 11.88 15.18
C LEU A 599 4.01 12.25 16.26
N THR A 600 2.75 12.46 15.87
CA THR A 600 1.69 12.84 16.82
C THR A 600 1.55 11.76 17.91
N GLN A 601 1.57 12.15 19.18
CA GLN A 601 1.47 11.24 20.35
C GLN A 601 2.58 10.17 20.43
N THR A 602 3.68 10.34 19.71
CA THR A 602 4.82 9.41 19.77
C THR A 602 5.57 9.55 21.10
N ILE A 603 6.06 8.44 21.64
CA ILE A 603 6.90 8.40 22.86
C ILE A 603 8.36 8.36 22.43
N LEU A 604 9.12 9.43 22.58
CA LEU A 604 10.53 9.53 22.21
C LEU A 604 11.46 9.67 23.41
N LYS A 605 10.97 9.54 24.65
CA LYS A 605 11.74 9.78 25.88
C LYS A 605 13.18 9.26 25.81
N GLY A 606 14.13 10.15 26.04
CA GLY A 606 15.57 9.85 26.05
C GLY A 606 16.18 9.41 24.71
N ALA A 607 15.48 9.59 23.59
CA ALA A 607 16.03 9.32 22.26
C ALA A 607 17.13 10.31 21.88
N ASP A 608 18.05 9.85 21.03
CA ASP A 608 19.06 10.70 20.40
C ASP A 608 18.53 11.18 19.04
N LEU A 609 18.48 12.49 18.82
CA LEU A 609 18.03 13.14 17.58
C LEU A 609 19.06 14.20 17.13
N ILE A 610 20.34 14.00 17.41
CA ILE A 610 21.41 14.91 16.98
C ILE A 610 21.40 15.06 15.45
N GLU A 611 21.47 16.30 14.98
CA GLU A 611 21.51 16.64 13.55
C GLU A 611 20.31 16.13 12.73
N THR A 612 19.24 15.66 13.39
CA THR A 612 18.04 15.16 12.72
C THR A 612 17.27 16.27 12.01
N SER A 613 16.76 15.98 10.81
CA SER A 613 15.90 16.89 10.05
C SER A 613 14.42 16.63 10.31
N LEU A 614 13.78 17.45 11.14
CA LEU A 614 12.35 17.44 11.48
C LEU A 614 11.55 18.56 10.77
N LEU A 615 12.05 19.06 9.64
CA LEU A 615 11.41 20.15 8.87
C LEU A 615 9.93 19.81 8.57
N GLY A 616 9.02 20.62 9.10
CA GLY A 616 7.57 20.44 8.92
C GLY A 616 6.99 19.15 9.52
N ALA A 617 7.71 18.47 10.41
CA ALA A 617 7.20 17.29 11.11
C ALA A 617 6.06 17.66 12.07
N LYS A 618 5.16 16.71 12.32
CA LYS A 618 4.06 16.86 13.29
C LYS A 618 4.39 16.12 14.56
N LEU A 619 4.62 16.83 15.66
CA LEU A 619 4.99 16.29 16.97
C LEU A 619 3.94 16.61 18.04
N ASN A 620 2.71 16.93 17.65
CA ASN A 620 1.66 17.33 18.59
C ASN A 620 1.47 16.25 19.68
N TRP A 621 1.54 16.66 20.95
CA TRP A 621 1.47 15.79 22.13
C TRP A 621 2.52 14.66 22.19
N ALA A 622 3.64 14.78 21.48
CA ALA A 622 4.75 13.84 21.61
C ALA A 622 5.51 14.02 22.94
N ASP A 623 6.04 12.92 23.48
CA ASP A 623 6.90 12.92 24.67
C ASP A 623 8.37 12.86 24.22
N LEU A 624 9.03 14.02 24.17
CA LEU A 624 10.46 14.17 23.90
C LEU A 624 11.25 14.50 25.19
N LYS A 625 10.77 14.10 26.37
CA LYS A 625 11.45 14.40 27.63
C LYS A 625 12.87 13.82 27.66
N GLY A 626 13.84 14.67 28.00
CA GLY A 626 15.25 14.29 28.15
C GLY A 626 15.94 13.86 26.85
N CYS A 627 15.38 14.21 25.69
CA CYS A 627 15.98 13.90 24.39
C CYS A 627 17.18 14.80 24.07
N ARG A 628 18.04 14.34 23.15
CA ARG A 628 19.15 15.13 22.60
C ARG A 628 18.81 15.56 21.18
N LEU A 629 18.48 16.82 20.97
CA LEU A 629 18.16 17.43 19.67
C LEU A 629 19.21 18.49 19.29
N VAL A 630 20.49 18.20 19.55
CA VAL A 630 21.57 19.14 19.29
C VAL A 630 21.70 19.35 17.78
N ARG A 631 21.66 20.61 17.34
CA ARG A 631 21.76 21.02 15.92
C ARG A 631 20.68 20.44 15.01
N SER A 632 19.55 20.00 15.55
CA SER A 632 18.42 19.47 14.78
C SER A 632 17.62 20.58 14.10
N GLN A 633 16.97 20.25 12.98
CA GLN A 633 16.19 21.20 12.17
C GLN A 633 14.70 21.00 12.41
N LEU A 634 14.06 21.86 13.20
CA LEU A 634 12.63 21.85 13.52
C LEU A 634 11.86 23.01 12.86
N ALA A 635 12.42 23.64 11.83
CA ALA A 635 11.75 24.74 11.16
C ALA A 635 10.37 24.29 10.68
N ARG A 636 9.34 25.12 10.94
CA ARG A 636 7.93 24.84 10.60
C ARG A 636 7.33 23.56 11.21
N ALA A 637 7.98 22.92 12.18
CA ALA A 637 7.40 21.77 12.86
C ALA A 637 6.18 22.17 13.71
N GLU A 638 5.21 21.25 13.82
CA GLU A 638 4.05 21.39 14.70
C GLU A 638 4.35 20.68 16.02
N LEU A 639 4.37 21.42 17.13
CA LEU A 639 4.81 20.96 18.45
C LEU A 639 3.78 21.30 19.53
N PHE A 640 2.49 21.39 19.18
CA PHE A 640 1.45 21.74 20.15
C PHE A 640 1.41 20.76 21.33
N GLY A 641 1.55 21.27 22.55
CA GLY A 641 1.48 20.45 23.77
C GLY A 641 2.57 19.39 23.89
N THR A 642 3.69 19.52 23.17
CA THR A 642 4.83 18.58 23.21
C THR A 642 5.58 18.69 24.53
N ASP A 643 6.02 17.57 25.10
CA ASP A 643 6.95 17.57 26.23
C ASP A 643 8.40 17.54 25.75
N LEU A 644 9.12 18.64 25.91
CA LEU A 644 10.54 18.85 25.64
C LEU A 644 11.32 19.11 26.94
N SER A 645 10.73 18.80 28.11
CA SER A 645 11.37 19.09 29.40
C SER A 645 12.67 18.33 29.56
N GLU A 646 13.65 18.97 30.20
CA GLU A 646 14.98 18.41 30.47
C GLU A 646 15.79 18.02 29.20
N SER A 647 15.34 18.42 28.01
CA SER A 647 15.99 18.08 26.73
C SER A 647 17.14 19.02 26.36
N ASP A 648 18.10 18.52 25.58
CA ASP A 648 19.18 19.32 25.01
C ASP A 648 18.84 19.73 23.57
N LEU A 649 18.52 21.01 23.40
CA LEU A 649 18.11 21.67 22.16
C LEU A 649 19.23 22.58 21.61
N THR A 650 20.48 22.40 22.05
CA THR A 650 21.60 23.30 21.73
C THR A 650 21.79 23.45 20.21
N GLY A 651 21.77 24.70 19.73
CA GLY A 651 22.03 25.03 18.32
C GLY A 651 20.95 24.58 17.33
N SER A 652 19.78 24.13 17.81
CA SER A 652 18.67 23.70 16.96
C SER A 652 17.96 24.88 16.28
N ASP A 653 17.26 24.59 15.17
CA ASP A 653 16.51 25.59 14.40
C ASP A 653 15.00 25.38 14.52
N PHE A 654 14.32 26.25 15.27
CA PHE A 654 12.88 26.33 15.44
C PHE A 654 12.22 27.44 14.61
N THR A 655 12.87 27.91 13.55
CA THR A 655 12.33 29.02 12.73
C THR A 655 10.92 28.70 12.24
N ARG A 656 9.93 29.53 12.60
CA ARG A 656 8.50 29.35 12.30
C ARG A 656 7.86 28.07 12.84
N ALA A 657 8.44 27.45 13.86
CA ALA A 657 7.83 26.31 14.53
C ALA A 657 6.60 26.73 15.36
N PHE A 658 5.65 25.81 15.52
CA PHE A 658 4.40 26.04 16.26
C PHE A 658 4.43 25.26 17.58
N LEU A 659 4.85 25.91 18.66
CA LEU A 659 5.00 25.33 20.01
C LEU A 659 3.97 25.80 21.06
N PRO A 660 2.70 26.17 20.77
CA PRO A 660 1.80 26.53 21.85
C PRO A 660 1.63 25.42 22.87
N ARG A 661 1.65 25.79 24.16
CA ARG A 661 1.54 24.88 25.30
C ARG A 661 2.62 23.80 25.37
N ALA A 662 3.72 23.92 24.63
CA ALA A 662 4.85 23.01 24.77
C ALA A 662 5.52 23.18 26.14
N ASN A 663 6.00 22.09 26.70
CA ASN A 663 6.77 22.09 27.95
C ASN A 663 8.26 22.00 27.62
N LEU A 664 8.99 23.10 27.76
CA LEU A 664 10.44 23.21 27.64
C LEU A 664 11.12 23.40 29.02
N SER A 665 10.44 23.11 30.13
CA SER A 665 10.98 23.35 31.47
C SER A 665 12.31 22.62 31.70
N GLY A 666 13.30 23.32 32.27
CA GLY A 666 14.64 22.78 32.53
C GLY A 666 15.46 22.37 31.28
N SER A 667 14.98 22.66 30.07
CA SER A 667 15.70 22.32 28.83
C SER A 667 16.91 23.22 28.59
N THR A 668 17.85 22.77 27.74
CA THR A 668 18.97 23.57 27.25
C THR A 668 18.71 24.03 25.82
N VAL A 669 18.44 25.32 25.62
CA VAL A 669 18.06 25.95 24.34
C VAL A 669 19.16 26.91 23.86
N THR A 670 20.41 26.66 24.28
CA THR A 670 21.53 27.57 24.04
C THR A 670 21.87 27.65 22.54
N ASN A 671 22.13 28.86 22.03
CA ASN A 671 22.42 29.12 20.60
C ASN A 671 21.33 28.67 19.61
N ALA A 672 20.11 28.37 20.07
CA ALA A 672 19.02 27.95 19.18
C ALA A 672 18.39 29.15 18.45
N LYS A 673 17.78 28.89 17.29
CA LYS A 673 17.06 29.89 16.49
C LYS A 673 15.56 29.72 16.67
N LEU A 674 14.88 30.68 17.30
CA LEU A 674 13.43 30.65 17.52
C LEU A 674 12.70 31.77 16.75
N ASN A 675 13.30 32.24 15.67
CA ASN A 675 12.77 33.35 14.88
C ASN A 675 11.38 32.99 14.32
N PHE A 676 10.39 33.85 14.55
CA PHE A 676 8.99 33.65 14.14
C PHE A 676 8.29 32.41 14.73
N ALA A 677 8.85 31.79 15.76
CA ALA A 677 8.19 30.68 16.45
C ALA A 677 6.98 31.16 17.26
N ASP A 678 5.99 30.28 17.42
CA ASP A 678 4.86 30.50 18.32
C ASP A 678 5.09 29.71 19.62
N LEU A 679 5.29 30.41 20.72
CA LEU A 679 5.52 29.89 22.08
C LEU A 679 4.34 30.26 23.01
N THR A 680 3.16 30.56 22.46
CA THR A 680 1.99 30.98 23.25
C THR A 680 1.65 29.93 24.32
N ASN A 681 1.59 30.34 25.58
CA ASN A 681 1.37 29.49 26.76
C ASN A 681 2.39 28.35 26.94
N ALA A 682 3.58 28.44 26.33
CA ALA A 682 4.64 27.46 26.56
C ALA A 682 5.27 27.62 27.96
N ASP A 683 5.73 26.51 28.54
CA ASP A 683 6.47 26.50 29.80
C ASP A 683 7.97 26.38 29.51
N LEU A 684 8.74 27.42 29.75
CA LEU A 684 10.20 27.47 29.65
C LEU A 684 10.84 27.69 31.03
N SER A 685 10.13 27.37 32.11
CA SER A 685 10.61 27.61 33.48
C SER A 685 11.92 26.87 33.75
N GLY A 686 12.90 27.59 34.31
CA GLY A 686 14.24 27.07 34.60
C GLY A 686 15.09 26.68 33.38
N ALA A 687 14.64 26.94 32.15
CA ALA A 687 15.39 26.59 30.94
C ALA A 687 16.66 27.45 30.78
N ASN A 688 17.69 26.89 30.12
CA ASN A 688 18.90 27.60 29.74
C ASN A 688 18.81 28.04 28.28
N ILE A 689 18.39 29.29 28.05
CA ILE A 689 18.10 29.88 26.73
C ILE A 689 19.21 30.86 26.32
N ARG A 690 20.43 30.72 26.86
CA ARG A 690 21.54 31.65 26.59
C ARG A 690 21.85 31.77 25.10
N ASP A 691 22.17 32.99 24.66
CA ASP A 691 22.61 33.28 23.30
C ASP A 691 21.64 32.83 22.19
N ALA A 692 20.39 32.52 22.52
CA ALA A 692 19.36 32.18 21.54
C ALA A 692 18.86 33.41 20.78
N GLU A 693 18.41 33.19 19.54
CA GLU A 693 17.78 34.21 18.71
C GLU A 693 16.25 34.16 18.85
N LEU A 694 15.69 35.23 19.41
CA LEU A 694 14.26 35.41 19.61
C LEU A 694 13.77 36.65 18.83
N ILE A 695 13.57 36.49 17.52
CA ILE A 695 13.11 37.59 16.66
C ILE A 695 11.68 37.34 16.19
N SER A 696 10.77 38.27 16.48
CA SER A 696 9.37 38.25 16.02
C SER A 696 8.61 36.97 16.39
N ASN A 697 8.83 36.44 17.59
CA ASN A 697 8.08 35.30 18.14
C ASN A 697 6.83 35.76 18.88
N TYR A 698 5.88 34.83 19.03
CA TYR A 698 4.70 34.97 19.88
C TYR A 698 4.98 34.28 21.22
N MET A 699 4.79 34.97 22.34
CA MET A 699 5.08 34.44 23.68
C MET A 699 3.97 34.76 24.69
N ASP A 700 2.76 35.05 24.20
CA ASP A 700 1.63 35.42 25.05
C ASP A 700 1.33 34.30 26.05
N GLY A 701 1.26 34.66 27.33
CA GLY A 701 1.02 33.73 28.45
C GLY A 701 2.12 32.70 28.71
N ALA A 702 3.29 32.80 28.07
CA ALA A 702 4.40 31.87 28.31
C ALA A 702 5.02 32.06 29.72
N ASP A 703 5.50 30.96 30.32
CA ASP A 703 6.24 30.98 31.59
C ASP A 703 7.74 30.83 31.33
N VAL A 704 8.53 31.85 31.67
CA VAL A 704 10.00 31.89 31.58
C VAL A 704 10.63 32.09 32.96
N SER A 705 9.90 31.71 34.02
CA SER A 705 10.34 31.89 35.40
C SER A 705 11.64 31.15 35.70
N GLY A 706 12.60 31.85 36.30
CA GLY A 706 13.91 31.28 36.66
C GLY A 706 14.81 30.86 35.50
N ALA A 707 14.39 31.06 34.25
CA ALA A 707 15.18 30.73 33.07
C ALA A 707 16.44 31.62 32.96
N ASP A 708 17.46 31.13 32.27
CA ASP A 708 18.67 31.89 31.95
C ASP A 708 18.66 32.33 30.49
N LEU A 709 18.36 33.60 30.28
CA LEU A 709 18.33 34.30 28.99
C LEU A 709 19.53 35.24 28.83
N SER A 710 20.63 35.02 29.55
CA SER A 710 21.80 35.89 29.43
C SER A 710 22.32 35.92 27.99
N GLY A 711 22.62 37.10 27.47
CA GLY A 711 23.15 37.29 26.10
C GLY A 711 22.15 37.09 24.96
N THR A 712 20.89 36.76 25.26
CA THR A 712 19.85 36.55 24.24
C THR A 712 19.53 37.81 23.42
N VAL A 713 19.10 37.59 22.17
CA VAL A 713 18.64 38.65 21.27
C VAL A 713 17.13 38.55 21.10
N MET A 714 16.41 39.47 21.73
CA MET A 714 14.95 39.60 21.72
C MET A 714 14.53 40.84 20.93
N LYS A 715 13.98 40.66 19.73
CA LYS A 715 13.66 41.79 18.83
C LYS A 715 12.27 41.68 18.22
N ARG A 716 11.55 42.80 18.16
CA ARG A 716 10.23 42.92 17.50
C ARG A 716 9.20 41.99 18.12
N LEU A 717 9.11 42.01 19.45
CA LEU A 717 8.25 41.12 20.23
C LEU A 717 7.00 41.86 20.69
N SER A 718 5.87 41.17 20.66
CA SER A 718 4.64 41.58 21.34
C SER A 718 4.29 40.48 22.31
N MET A 719 4.11 40.82 23.59
CA MET A 719 3.84 39.84 24.64
C MET A 719 2.75 40.35 25.56
N GLU A 720 1.73 39.52 25.76
CA GLU A 720 0.69 39.72 26.76
C GLU A 720 0.79 38.63 27.86
N GLY A 721 0.89 39.04 29.12
CA GLY A 721 0.78 38.13 30.26
C GLY A 721 1.93 37.12 30.45
N THR A 722 3.05 37.26 29.75
CA THR A 722 4.25 36.43 29.91
C THR A 722 4.88 36.59 31.31
N VAL A 723 5.46 35.53 31.87
CA VAL A 723 6.01 35.50 33.24
C VAL A 723 7.52 35.30 33.25
N PHE A 724 8.30 36.32 33.60
CA PHE A 724 9.76 36.33 33.74
C PHE A 724 10.24 36.32 35.20
N ARG A 725 9.42 35.82 36.14
CA ARG A 725 9.73 35.87 37.58
C ARG A 725 11.10 35.25 37.87
N LYS A 726 12.01 36.03 38.48
CA LYS A 726 13.40 35.62 38.80
C LYS A 726 14.23 35.11 37.61
N ALA A 727 13.84 35.42 36.37
CA ALA A 727 14.63 35.09 35.20
C ALA A 727 15.95 35.89 35.16
N LYS A 728 16.97 35.33 34.52
CA LYS A 728 18.27 35.99 34.32
C LYS A 728 18.35 36.52 32.90
N LEU A 729 18.43 37.83 32.73
CA LEU A 729 18.49 38.53 31.44
C LEU A 729 19.75 39.40 31.32
N ARG A 730 20.86 38.98 31.95
CA ARG A 730 22.10 39.77 31.94
C ARG A 730 22.61 39.96 30.54
N SER A 731 22.93 41.21 30.19
CA SER A 731 23.42 41.57 28.86
C SER A 731 22.50 41.15 27.70
N ALA A 732 21.22 40.86 27.97
CA ALA A 732 20.25 40.57 26.93
C ALA A 732 19.95 41.83 26.11
N VAL A 733 19.68 41.65 24.82
CA VAL A 733 19.29 42.72 23.91
C VAL A 733 17.80 42.64 23.66
N ILE A 734 17.04 43.61 24.18
CA ILE A 734 15.59 43.74 24.04
C ILE A 734 15.31 45.03 23.25
N GLU A 735 14.92 44.90 21.99
CA GLU A 735 14.69 46.06 21.12
C GLU A 735 13.34 45.98 20.40
N THR A 736 12.66 47.11 20.26
CA THR A 736 11.39 47.21 19.51
C THR A 736 10.32 46.24 20.04
N ALA A 737 10.12 46.21 21.35
CA ALA A 737 9.19 45.29 22.00
C ALA A 737 8.02 46.00 22.69
N THR A 738 6.84 45.38 22.68
CA THR A 738 5.65 45.82 23.41
C THR A 738 5.28 44.74 24.41
N TYR A 739 5.18 45.13 25.68
CA TYR A 739 4.80 44.25 26.78
C TYR A 739 3.51 44.77 27.42
N ASP A 740 2.51 43.90 27.59
CA ASP A 740 1.29 44.18 28.33
C ASP A 740 1.07 43.14 29.45
N GLY A 741 0.98 43.58 30.70
CA GLY A 741 0.69 42.69 31.83
C GLY A 741 1.79 41.65 32.16
N VAL A 742 3.03 41.88 31.71
CA VAL A 742 4.15 40.95 31.89
C VAL A 742 4.76 41.02 33.30
N ASP A 743 5.14 39.88 33.89
CA ASP A 743 5.72 39.80 35.24
C ASP A 743 7.25 39.57 35.22
N PHE A 744 8.03 40.64 35.40
CA PHE A 744 9.49 40.63 35.60
C PHE A 744 9.91 40.63 37.08
N SER A 745 9.03 40.29 38.03
CA SER A 745 9.36 40.39 39.46
C SER A 745 10.60 39.59 39.85
N GLY A 746 11.55 40.27 40.49
CA GLY A 746 12.84 39.71 40.90
C GLY A 746 13.78 39.29 39.75
N ALA A 747 13.51 39.68 38.51
CA ALA A 747 14.37 39.37 37.37
C ALA A 747 15.73 40.12 37.43
N ASP A 748 16.78 39.51 36.87
CA ASP A 748 18.14 40.06 36.80
C ASP A 748 18.40 40.61 35.40
N LEU A 749 18.17 41.90 35.21
CA LEU A 749 18.32 42.68 33.97
C LEU A 749 19.61 43.50 33.97
N ARG A 750 20.66 43.08 34.69
CA ARG A 750 21.91 43.84 34.73
C ARG A 750 22.60 43.89 33.38
N ASP A 751 23.15 45.07 33.08
CA ASP A 751 23.90 45.33 31.85
C ASP A 751 23.11 45.03 30.55
N SER A 752 21.78 44.87 30.62
CA SER A 752 20.94 44.60 29.45
C SER A 752 20.70 45.87 28.64
N ASN A 753 20.29 45.69 27.38
CA ASN A 753 19.94 46.77 26.47
C ASN A 753 18.44 46.71 26.17
N LEU A 754 17.63 47.51 26.87
CA LEU A 754 16.20 47.67 26.62
C LEU A 754 16.00 49.01 25.92
N ARG A 755 15.82 49.00 24.60
CA ARG A 755 15.56 50.22 23.82
C ARG A 755 14.30 50.11 23.00
N LEU A 756 13.70 51.25 22.67
CA LEU A 756 12.52 51.31 21.81
C LEU A 756 11.42 50.37 22.32
N THR A 757 11.20 50.33 23.63
CA THR A 757 10.37 49.33 24.29
C THR A 757 9.24 49.99 25.07
N SER A 758 8.02 49.49 24.91
CA SER A 758 6.85 49.95 25.66
C SER A 758 6.45 48.90 26.69
N LEU A 759 6.38 49.31 27.96
CA LEU A 759 6.03 48.49 29.11
C LEU A 759 4.70 49.00 29.66
N HIS A 760 3.60 48.28 29.40
CA HIS A 760 2.26 48.60 29.89
C HIS A 760 1.82 47.58 30.94
N LYS A 761 1.40 48.05 32.13
CA LYS A 761 0.98 47.18 33.25
C LYS A 761 2.00 46.10 33.63
N VAL A 762 3.29 46.39 33.44
CA VAL A 762 4.38 45.43 33.69
C VAL A 762 4.75 45.44 35.17
N ASN A 763 4.93 44.27 35.77
CA ASN A 763 5.45 44.12 37.12
C ASN A 763 6.97 43.96 37.12
N LEU A 764 7.70 44.98 37.55
CA LEU A 764 9.17 45.00 37.68
C LEU A 764 9.63 44.96 39.15
N SER A 765 8.73 44.63 40.09
CA SER A 765 9.03 44.70 41.52
C SER A 765 10.23 43.84 41.91
N GLY A 766 11.17 44.44 42.65
CA GLY A 766 12.40 43.77 43.10
C GLY A 766 13.38 43.34 42.00
N SER A 767 13.18 43.75 40.74
CA SER A 767 14.11 43.44 39.64
C SER A 767 15.42 44.23 39.76
N ASP A 768 16.52 43.67 39.26
CA ASP A 768 17.82 44.34 39.20
C ASP A 768 18.14 44.79 37.77
N MET A 769 17.95 46.07 37.48
CA MET A 769 18.24 46.70 36.19
C MET A 769 19.53 47.53 36.24
N SER A 770 20.43 47.29 37.20
CA SER A 770 21.62 48.12 37.34
C SER A 770 22.51 48.06 36.09
N ARG A 771 22.98 49.23 35.65
CA ARG A 771 23.73 49.47 34.40
C ARG A 771 23.00 49.10 33.11
N ALA A 772 21.71 48.81 33.15
CA ALA A 772 20.92 48.60 31.95
C ALA A 772 20.83 49.88 31.11
N ASN A 773 20.78 49.73 29.80
CA ASN A 773 20.39 50.80 28.90
C ASN A 773 18.88 50.80 28.75
N LEU A 774 18.22 51.84 29.25
CA LEU A 774 16.77 52.04 29.22
C LEU A 774 16.38 53.23 28.35
N SER A 775 17.24 53.70 27.43
CA SER A 775 16.89 54.81 26.53
C SER A 775 15.71 54.45 25.63
N GLU A 776 14.79 55.40 25.42
CA GLU A 776 13.58 55.22 24.60
C GLU A 776 12.66 54.11 25.14
N VAL A 777 12.53 54.03 26.47
CA VAL A 777 11.61 53.09 27.15
C VAL A 777 10.42 53.85 27.74
N ALA A 778 9.21 53.38 27.46
CA ALA A 778 7.98 53.90 28.04
C ALA A 778 7.48 52.98 29.16
N PHE A 779 7.31 53.53 30.37
CA PHE A 779 6.68 52.84 31.50
C PHE A 779 5.26 53.38 31.71
N ILE A 780 4.25 52.56 31.45
CA ILE A 780 2.83 52.91 31.55
C ILE A 780 2.19 51.96 32.56
N ASP A 781 1.61 52.50 33.63
CA ASP A 781 0.95 51.73 34.70
C ASP A 781 1.80 50.56 35.26
N SER A 782 3.13 50.70 35.23
CA SER A 782 4.07 49.63 35.60
C SER A 782 4.54 49.74 37.06
N ASP A 783 4.70 48.61 37.73
CA ASP A 783 5.13 48.51 39.13
C ASP A 783 6.65 48.37 39.23
N LEU A 784 7.33 49.39 39.75
CA LEU A 784 8.80 49.40 39.89
C LEU A 784 9.25 49.20 41.34
N ARG A 785 8.36 48.88 42.29
CA ARG A 785 8.69 48.91 43.73
C ARG A 785 9.86 47.99 44.08
N GLY A 786 10.83 48.51 44.81
CA GLY A 786 12.04 47.78 45.22
C GLY A 786 13.01 47.44 44.09
N ALA A 787 12.82 47.93 42.86
CA ALA A 787 13.74 47.69 41.76
C ALA A 787 15.09 48.42 41.94
N ASN A 788 16.14 47.92 41.29
CA ASN A 788 17.46 48.56 41.27
C ASN A 788 17.74 49.23 39.91
N LEU A 789 17.77 50.55 39.88
CA LEU A 789 18.07 51.42 38.74
C LEU A 789 19.46 52.07 38.84
N GLU A 790 20.38 51.56 39.64
CA GLU A 790 21.72 52.14 39.77
C GLU A 790 22.52 52.06 38.45
N GLY A 791 22.99 53.21 37.96
CA GLY A 791 23.85 53.31 36.78
C GLY A 791 23.15 53.09 35.44
N ILE A 792 21.82 53.12 35.39
CA ILE A 792 21.08 53.00 34.13
C ILE A 792 21.44 54.13 33.16
N LYS A 793 21.34 53.85 31.85
CA LYS A 793 21.27 54.90 30.82
C LYS A 793 19.81 55.21 30.52
N TYR A 794 19.46 56.48 30.43
CA TYR A 794 18.09 56.94 30.17
C TYR A 794 18.12 58.21 29.33
N ASP A 795 17.02 58.49 28.64
CA ASP A 795 16.78 59.74 27.91
C ASP A 795 15.59 60.50 28.51
N LEU A 796 15.22 61.63 27.89
CA LEU A 796 14.13 62.48 28.39
C LEU A 796 12.77 61.76 28.37
N ILE A 797 12.54 60.88 27.40
CA ILE A 797 11.32 60.09 27.28
C ILE A 797 11.20 59.15 28.47
N THR A 798 12.27 58.39 28.74
CA THR A 798 12.32 57.42 29.84
C THR A 798 12.20 58.12 31.19
N LEU A 799 12.90 59.25 31.36
CA LEU A 799 12.82 60.07 32.58
C LEU A 799 11.40 60.57 32.85
N TYR A 800 10.67 60.98 31.81
CA TYR A 800 9.28 61.41 31.93
C TYR A 800 8.38 60.29 32.48
N PHE A 801 8.49 59.07 31.98
CA PHE A 801 7.69 57.96 32.48
C PHE A 801 8.08 57.54 33.90
N LEU A 802 9.37 57.48 34.21
CA LEU A 802 9.85 57.18 35.56
C LEU A 802 9.37 58.23 36.57
N ALA A 803 9.35 59.52 36.22
CA ALA A 803 8.87 60.59 37.08
C ALA A 803 7.38 60.42 37.48
N ASN A 804 6.59 59.74 36.65
CA ASN A 804 5.16 59.46 36.84
C ASN A 804 4.87 58.05 37.39
N SER A 805 5.89 57.23 37.64
CA SER A 805 5.73 55.87 38.17
C SER A 805 5.82 55.83 39.70
N ASP A 806 5.30 54.76 40.30
CA ASP A 806 5.53 54.45 41.72
C ASP A 806 6.97 53.91 41.90
N LEU A 807 7.77 54.63 42.67
CA LEU A 807 9.19 54.35 42.91
C LEU A 807 9.47 54.00 44.38
N GLU A 808 8.48 53.52 45.13
CA GLU A 808 8.67 53.11 46.52
C GLU A 808 9.78 52.04 46.64
N GLY A 809 10.79 52.32 47.48
CA GLY A 809 11.91 51.41 47.72
C GLY A 809 12.89 51.22 46.55
N VAL A 810 12.75 51.99 45.45
CA VAL A 810 13.66 51.90 44.30
C VAL A 810 15.05 52.43 44.64
N ARG A 811 16.09 51.67 44.28
CA ARG A 811 17.49 52.11 44.37
C ARG A 811 17.87 52.84 43.08
N MET A 812 18.51 54.00 43.19
CA MET A 812 18.88 54.83 42.04
C MET A 812 20.18 55.59 42.28
N SER A 813 20.87 55.95 41.20
CA SER A 813 22.07 56.78 41.29
C SER A 813 21.72 58.23 41.69
N PRO A 814 22.62 58.95 42.39
CA PRO A 814 22.36 60.34 42.79
C PRO A 814 21.98 61.27 41.64
N GLY A 815 22.57 61.06 40.45
CA GLY A 815 22.22 61.81 39.24
C GLY A 815 20.77 61.60 38.79
N LEU A 816 20.32 60.34 38.72
CA LEU A 816 18.93 60.01 38.37
C LEU A 816 17.94 60.58 39.38
N GLN A 817 18.27 60.51 40.68
CA GLN A 817 17.41 61.08 41.73
C GLN A 817 17.22 62.60 41.54
N LYS A 818 18.31 63.32 41.28
CA LYS A 818 18.28 64.75 41.01
C LYS A 818 17.45 65.09 39.76
N ASP A 819 17.65 64.38 38.66
CA ASP A 819 16.93 64.62 37.41
C ASP A 819 15.41 64.36 37.55
N LEU A 820 15.02 63.34 38.34
CA LEU A 820 13.62 63.05 38.66
C LEU A 820 12.98 64.14 39.52
N GLU A 821 13.70 64.67 40.51
CA GLU A 821 13.24 65.79 41.35
C GLU A 821 13.04 67.06 40.52
N GLU A 822 14.00 67.39 39.64
CA GLU A 822 13.91 68.53 38.72
C GLU A 822 12.70 68.39 37.79
N MET A 823 12.50 67.22 37.18
CA MET A 823 11.36 66.98 36.28
C MET A 823 10.00 67.06 37.00
N ARG A 824 9.89 66.49 38.21
CA ARG A 824 8.67 66.59 39.04
C ARG A 824 8.38 68.04 39.45
N SER A 825 9.42 68.83 39.74
CA SER A 825 9.28 70.24 40.09
C SER A 825 8.87 71.13 38.91
N ALA A 826 9.45 70.92 37.72
CA ALA A 826 9.11 71.61 36.49
C ALA A 826 7.66 71.34 36.07
N LYS A 827 7.17 70.11 36.29
CA LYS A 827 5.75 69.76 36.08
C LYS A 827 4.83 70.50 37.04
N LYS A 828 5.25 70.69 38.29
CA LYS A 828 4.50 71.44 39.31
C LYS A 828 4.38 72.92 38.94
N SER A 829 5.40 73.52 38.32
CA SER A 829 5.38 74.92 37.87
C SER A 829 4.60 75.17 36.57
N LEU A 830 4.26 74.12 35.82
CA LEU A 830 3.39 74.17 34.63
C LEU A 830 1.90 73.98 34.98
N LEU A 831 1.59 73.56 36.21
CA LEU A 831 0.25 73.29 36.75
C LEU A 831 -0.19 74.32 37.82
N THR A 832 0.67 75.27 38.17
CA THR A 832 0.40 76.46 38.98
C THR A 832 0.49 77.69 38.10
#